data_AF-A0A4P5RRS3-F1
#
_entry.id   AF-A0A4P5RRS3-F1
#
_cell.length_a   1.000
_cell.length_b   1.000
_cell.length_c   1.000
_cell.angle_alpha   90.00
_cell.angle_beta   90.00
_cell.angle_gamma   90.00
#
_symmetry.space_group_name_H-M   'P 1'
#
loop_
_entity.id
_entity.type
_entity.pdbx_description
1 polymer ?
#
loop_
_entity_poly.entity_id
_entity_poly.type
_entity_poly.pdbx_seq_one_letter_code
_entity_poly.pdbx_strand_id
1 'polypeptide(L)'
;MAGMESHELVVMSGPDSGAVHGLHLGRQSLGRSQAAGICIDDPMIETHHAIISWDPPELQVSRLGGDVQAWDKSLRAGNSLCKIRLTVTIVEGAPRIFHRPPPIAEAEVHPPHLGIAPTAPSPVRTPPLSAVMTGLVIGVLLAVLTKQMLFGLFAVVTAVVAGLTWVFSLGTHHRAMKRWQKDTDDLQQRFNEECREFLYLGVIRQQRRHRLLGDLLGVAQTGSAQLWEYKKIDEVCIGRGSRTMRVTTDSAPVEIHDVPITTSLRPGEIVGIFGAAAQRLAIAIIIRLAVEVGPSDWELIAVEPLSDEWAMISSLAHVRKTPLDKQDVDHVSSASKHRILLVTNAAVIASRTCIARRILALGETSILVVAGERAGLPNICTQIIDADMPNLDGMTARGAANVSHALGSWIDPDCDGSMLLEKIDFETLLCNGQVTAVAISRRWRDYEARSMIAVIGASSDGTIAIDFDSDGPHAVVVGTTGSGKSEFLRTLILALAVRSSPSELNFVLIDYKGGAAFDACTHLPHVVGVITDLDTGLAERVLTSLEAELRYRERKLRDFDKTLPRLVVIVDELAALAVDVPEFIGSLVSIAQRGRSLGVHLIVATQRPGAVLSADVLANANIRVALRVQSVHDSQEIVGSGVAAGFTRDVPGRAAMRLGPNDLYIFQTAMIAGNIADIVEVIVEASELTKSEKPRRPWLDPLPVVLMRANVCENADEPNFSQLHIGMLDDPSCQRQVNLTLDLSQHVLVTGNSRSGKSSCLKLIREIIGTSAMVYTIAGTGNSDYSKNEIDLADRELVQRLLDLCLRRIVDGESHQPSSTRIALLIDDIDVWRNHFLEDRLGLSLWAMMQRVIIEGPAHGITCVLTMASGQALPAILSSRIRQKWQLDDHPGGVIGEYEGRLLRGQLFFHTEVEASDQTLRSRKSSLVRHLGSRIATAELRQRGAWGVFAKDFEEVCLRPSADLAMCVAGHVGSGRTTVLESITCAWQAQHADGRVLSVSDFSEMTVEQVFEMSVTVLLVVDDVESLSSLSDEWMQQFFMHQRPKKDISLLIAVPPVFLRSRGDHWVQQVRRSRTGFLLGECAEQDADLFGVYSTSPSVYQQGIGRGLLVQDGVSQGIVQAGSSAMPSLSIV
;
A
#
# COMPACT_ATOMS: atom_id res chain seq x y z
N MET A 1 29.81 9.96 -20.18
CA MET A 1 31.02 10.49 -20.83
C MET A 1 31.06 11.99 -20.60
N ALA A 2 32.21 12.56 -20.22
CA ALA A 2 32.39 14.01 -20.10
C ALA A 2 32.33 14.64 -21.50
N GLY A 3 31.38 15.55 -21.73
CA GLY A 3 31.32 16.32 -22.98
C GLY A 3 32.50 17.29 -23.03
N MET A 4 33.24 17.31 -24.15
CA MET A 4 34.24 18.35 -24.41
C MET A 4 33.55 19.71 -24.46
N GLU A 5 33.91 20.62 -23.55
CA GLU A 5 33.50 22.02 -23.62
C GLU A 5 34.17 22.69 -24.83
N SER A 6 33.41 22.92 -25.91
CA SER A 6 33.91 23.65 -27.08
C SER A 6 33.52 25.12 -27.02
N HIS A 7 34.48 25.99 -27.33
CA HIS A 7 34.27 27.44 -27.41
C HIS A 7 34.03 27.83 -28.86
N GLU A 8 33.06 28.72 -29.10
CA GLU A 8 32.64 29.12 -30.45
C GLU A 8 32.62 30.65 -30.58
N LEU A 9 33.08 31.18 -31.71
CA LEU A 9 32.84 32.58 -32.11
C LEU A 9 31.53 32.66 -32.87
N VAL A 10 30.61 33.49 -32.39
CA VAL A 10 29.33 33.73 -33.05
C VAL A 10 29.29 35.16 -33.57
N VAL A 11 28.92 35.37 -34.83
CA VAL A 11 28.67 36.69 -35.41
C VAL A 11 27.27 37.15 -34.97
N MET A 12 27.22 38.16 -34.12
CA MET A 12 26.04 38.71 -33.46
C MET A 12 25.22 39.65 -34.35
N SER A 13 25.89 40.51 -35.14
CA SER A 13 25.28 41.48 -36.07
C SER A 13 26.20 41.72 -37.28
N GLY A 14 25.67 42.28 -38.37
CA GLY A 14 26.39 42.53 -39.63
C GLY A 14 25.98 41.63 -40.82
N PRO A 15 26.70 41.72 -41.97
CA PRO A 15 26.34 41.03 -43.22
C PRO A 15 26.38 39.48 -43.16
N ASP A 16 27.11 38.92 -42.20
CA ASP A 16 27.28 37.48 -41.95
C ASP A 16 26.74 37.06 -40.57
N SER A 17 25.64 37.68 -40.13
CA SER A 17 25.08 37.41 -38.80
C SER A 17 24.56 35.98 -38.66
N GLY A 18 24.79 35.38 -37.49
CA GLY A 18 24.42 34.00 -37.18
C GLY A 18 25.46 32.96 -37.60
N ALA A 19 26.58 33.37 -38.22
CA ALA A 19 27.69 32.47 -38.48
C ALA A 19 28.38 32.02 -37.17
N VAL A 20 28.69 30.72 -37.09
CA VAL A 20 29.34 30.09 -35.92
C VAL A 20 30.65 29.46 -36.37
N HIS A 21 31.73 29.79 -35.67
CA HIS A 21 33.06 29.28 -35.95
C HIS A 21 33.67 28.65 -34.70
N GLY A 22 34.22 27.44 -34.83
CA GLY A 22 34.91 26.77 -33.73
C GLY A 22 36.17 27.55 -33.33
N LEU A 23 36.30 27.86 -32.05
CA LEU A 23 37.46 28.55 -31.50
C LEU A 23 38.39 27.53 -30.85
N HIS A 24 39.62 27.41 -31.35
CA HIS A 24 40.62 26.52 -30.77
C HIS A 24 41.60 27.30 -29.89
N LEU A 25 42.17 26.64 -28.88
CA LEU A 25 43.25 27.22 -28.08
C LEU A 25 44.43 27.60 -28.98
N GLY A 26 44.92 28.84 -28.85
CA GLY A 26 46.02 29.37 -29.65
C GLY A 26 45.60 30.42 -30.70
N ARG A 27 46.44 30.62 -31.73
CA ARG A 27 46.29 31.69 -32.72
C ARG A 27 45.54 31.23 -33.97
N GLN A 28 44.52 31.98 -34.38
CA GLN A 28 43.73 31.79 -35.60
C GLN A 28 43.64 33.12 -36.36
N SER A 29 43.71 33.10 -37.69
CA SER A 29 43.56 34.31 -38.52
C SER A 29 42.08 34.58 -38.83
N LEU A 30 41.65 35.82 -38.69
CA LEU A 30 40.32 36.32 -39.07
C LEU A 30 40.40 37.16 -40.35
N GLY A 31 39.53 36.91 -41.33
CA GLY A 31 39.46 37.69 -42.57
C GLY A 31 38.33 37.27 -43.49
N ARG A 32 38.25 37.88 -44.67
CA ARG A 32 37.23 37.56 -45.69
C ARG A 32 37.62 36.36 -46.58
N SER A 33 38.89 35.93 -46.57
CA SER A 33 39.35 34.79 -47.37
C SER A 33 38.98 33.46 -46.72
N GLN A 34 38.58 32.47 -47.52
CA GLN A 34 38.42 31.09 -47.05
C GLN A 34 39.75 30.47 -46.54
N ALA A 35 40.90 31.06 -46.87
CA ALA A 35 42.20 30.66 -46.33
C ALA A 35 42.43 31.15 -44.89
N ALA A 36 41.60 32.05 -44.37
CA ALA A 36 41.65 32.47 -42.98
C ALA A 36 40.96 31.43 -42.08
N GLY A 37 41.57 31.10 -40.93
CA GLY A 37 40.99 30.17 -39.95
C GLY A 37 39.59 30.54 -39.44
N ILE A 38 39.24 31.83 -39.44
CA ILE A 38 37.89 32.36 -39.21
C ILE A 38 37.53 33.26 -40.40
N CYS A 39 36.61 32.79 -41.23
CA CYS A 39 36.18 33.51 -42.43
C CYS A 39 34.82 34.20 -42.17
N ILE A 40 34.79 35.54 -42.21
CA ILE A 40 33.56 36.33 -42.08
C ILE A 40 33.28 37.04 -43.41
N ASP A 41 32.11 36.82 -43.98
CA ASP A 41 31.69 37.40 -45.26
C ASP A 41 31.11 38.82 -45.10
N ASP A 42 31.97 39.76 -44.70
CA ASP A 42 31.66 41.18 -44.58
C ASP A 42 32.47 41.97 -45.63
N PRO A 43 31.83 42.76 -46.52
CA PRO A 43 32.52 43.56 -47.53
C PRO A 43 33.54 44.56 -46.96
N MET A 44 33.38 44.99 -45.70
CA MET A 44 34.27 45.91 -44.99
C MET A 44 35.44 45.21 -44.28
N ILE A 45 35.48 43.87 -44.28
CA ILE A 45 36.59 43.08 -43.72
C ILE A 45 37.61 42.77 -44.85
N GLU A 46 38.89 42.97 -44.55
CA GLU A 46 39.99 42.68 -45.48
C GLU A 46 40.23 41.16 -45.62
N THR A 47 40.94 40.74 -46.67
CA THR A 47 41.20 39.29 -46.93
C THR A 47 41.89 38.59 -45.75
N HIS A 48 42.77 39.29 -45.02
CA HIS A 48 43.36 38.90 -43.73
C HIS A 48 43.35 40.12 -42.80
N HIS A 49 42.33 40.21 -41.94
CA HIS A 49 42.02 41.43 -41.20
C HIS A 49 42.72 41.46 -39.82
N ALA A 50 42.72 40.34 -39.09
CA ALA A 50 43.38 40.26 -37.78
C ALA A 50 43.83 38.83 -37.45
N ILE A 51 44.69 38.68 -36.43
CA ILE A 51 44.96 37.40 -35.77
C ILE A 51 44.32 37.43 -34.40
N ILE A 52 43.53 36.41 -34.10
CA ILE A 52 42.89 36.18 -32.81
C ILE A 52 43.70 35.11 -32.07
N SER A 53 44.12 35.39 -30.84
CA SER A 53 44.71 34.41 -29.94
C SER A 53 43.74 34.16 -28.80
N TRP A 54 43.30 32.90 -28.65
CA TRP A 54 42.39 32.48 -27.59
C TRP A 54 43.10 31.66 -26.52
N ASP A 55 43.12 32.18 -25.30
CA ASP A 55 43.58 31.50 -24.09
C ASP A 55 42.62 31.85 -22.94
N PRO A 56 41.54 31.08 -22.71
CA PRO A 56 40.47 31.45 -21.80
C PRO A 56 41.00 31.80 -20.39
N PRO A 57 40.56 32.92 -19.78
CA PRO A 57 39.49 33.82 -20.22
C PRO A 57 39.93 34.97 -21.14
N GLU A 58 41.22 35.06 -21.51
CA GLU A 58 41.78 36.19 -22.27
C GLU A 58 41.62 36.03 -23.78
N LEU A 59 41.04 37.07 -24.41
CA LEU A 59 40.99 37.24 -25.86
C LEU A 59 41.99 38.31 -26.29
N GLN A 60 43.03 37.91 -27.03
CA GLN A 60 44.00 38.86 -27.58
C GLN A 60 43.84 38.97 -29.09
N VAL A 61 43.90 40.19 -29.62
CA VAL A 61 43.74 40.47 -31.05
C VAL A 61 44.93 41.28 -31.54
N SER A 62 45.70 40.74 -32.48
CA SER A 62 46.75 41.47 -33.18
C SER A 62 46.29 41.88 -34.57
N ARG A 63 46.34 43.20 -34.83
CA ARG A 63 45.87 43.80 -36.09
C ARG A 63 46.83 43.47 -37.24
N LEU A 64 46.30 43.03 -38.38
CA LEU A 64 47.05 42.86 -39.63
C LEU A 64 46.62 43.88 -40.70
N GLY A 65 45.34 44.28 -40.70
CA GLY A 65 44.79 45.36 -41.54
C GLY A 65 43.39 45.80 -41.07
N GLY A 66 43.15 47.11 -40.98
CA GLY A 66 41.92 47.71 -40.44
C GLY A 66 41.87 47.91 -38.91
N ASP A 67 40.92 48.72 -38.43
CA ASP A 67 40.68 48.96 -37.01
C ASP A 67 39.73 47.90 -36.43
N VAL A 68 40.25 47.09 -35.51
CA VAL A 68 39.48 46.08 -34.76
C VAL A 68 39.43 46.49 -33.29
N GLN A 69 38.24 46.45 -32.71
CA GLN A 69 38.01 46.74 -31.30
C GLN A 69 37.55 45.47 -30.58
N ALA A 70 38.16 45.15 -29.44
CA ALA A 70 37.85 43.94 -28.67
C ALA A 70 37.60 44.29 -27.21
N TRP A 71 36.57 43.68 -26.63
CA TRP A 71 36.16 43.89 -25.23
C TRP A 71 35.58 42.59 -24.70
N ASP A 72 36.02 42.12 -23.54
CA ASP A 72 35.40 41.04 -22.75
C ASP A 72 34.65 39.97 -23.57
N LYS A 73 35.41 39.09 -24.24
CA LYS A 73 34.92 38.01 -25.12
C LYS A 73 34.12 38.44 -26.36
N SER A 74 34.11 39.73 -26.71
CA SER A 74 33.51 40.32 -27.90
C SER A 74 34.53 41.04 -28.78
N LEU A 75 34.25 41.10 -30.08
CA LEU A 75 35.10 41.64 -31.13
C LEU A 75 34.24 42.40 -32.15
N ARG A 76 34.64 43.60 -32.58
CA ARG A 76 34.03 44.32 -33.71
C ARG A 76 35.04 44.46 -34.85
N ALA A 77 34.69 43.93 -36.02
CA ALA A 77 35.49 43.96 -37.24
C ALA A 77 34.59 44.37 -38.42
N GLY A 78 34.90 45.49 -39.09
CA GLY A 78 34.00 46.06 -40.09
C GLY A 78 32.61 46.39 -39.52
N ASN A 79 31.56 45.87 -40.16
CA ASN A 79 30.18 45.98 -39.69
C ASN A 79 29.76 44.82 -38.78
N SER A 80 30.66 43.85 -38.57
CA SER A 80 30.35 42.61 -37.86
C SER A 80 30.74 42.71 -36.38
N LEU A 81 29.78 42.42 -35.49
CA LEU A 81 30.02 42.23 -34.06
C LEU A 81 30.07 40.73 -33.78
N CYS A 82 31.11 40.23 -33.13
CA CYS A 82 31.28 38.83 -32.78
C CYS A 82 31.39 38.65 -31.26
N LYS A 83 30.95 37.50 -30.75
CA LYS A 83 31.05 37.15 -29.32
C LYS A 83 31.41 35.68 -29.14
N ILE A 84 32.25 35.38 -28.16
CA ILE A 84 32.66 34.02 -27.81
C ILE A 84 31.64 33.41 -26.85
N ARG A 85 31.17 32.21 -27.17
CA ARG A 85 30.22 31.44 -26.37
C ARG A 85 30.81 30.08 -25.99
N LEU A 86 30.47 29.60 -24.79
CA LEU A 86 30.68 28.22 -24.37
C LEU A 86 29.44 27.43 -24.78
N THR A 87 29.63 26.37 -25.57
CA THR A 87 28.52 25.55 -26.06
C THR A 87 28.67 24.14 -25.49
N VAL A 88 27.63 23.67 -24.80
CA VAL A 88 27.48 22.26 -24.41
C VAL A 88 26.60 21.61 -25.47
N THR A 89 27.18 20.70 -26.25
CA THR A 89 26.46 20.01 -27.32
C THR A 89 25.43 19.06 -26.71
N ILE A 90 24.15 19.43 -26.79
CA ILE A 90 23.04 18.55 -26.42
C ILE A 90 22.78 17.63 -27.61
N VAL A 91 22.89 16.32 -27.39
CA VAL A 91 22.62 15.29 -28.41
C VAL A 91 21.13 15.33 -28.79
N GLU A 92 20.85 15.41 -30.09
CA GLU A 92 19.50 15.49 -30.69
C GLU A 92 18.74 14.16 -30.60
N GLY A 93 17.40 14.21 -30.58
CA GLY A 93 16.61 12.99 -30.81
C GLY A 93 15.12 12.97 -30.46
N ALA A 94 14.53 13.98 -29.81
CA ALA A 94 13.09 13.96 -29.49
C ALA A 94 12.43 15.33 -29.68
N PRO A 95 11.16 15.37 -30.16
CA PRO A 95 10.38 16.59 -30.21
C PRO A 95 10.19 17.17 -28.80
N ARG A 96 10.38 18.48 -28.68
CA ARG A 96 10.29 19.23 -27.42
C ARG A 96 9.12 20.18 -27.51
N ILE A 97 8.18 20.09 -26.60
CA ILE A 97 7.07 21.05 -26.60
C ILE A 97 7.50 22.29 -25.85
N PHE A 98 7.27 23.47 -26.43
CA PHE A 98 7.56 24.74 -25.78
C PHE A 98 6.26 25.41 -25.32
N HIS A 99 6.07 25.44 -24.00
CA HIS A 99 5.03 26.24 -23.36
C HIS A 99 5.40 27.71 -23.35
N ARG A 100 4.62 28.52 -24.05
CA ARG A 100 4.79 29.97 -24.02
C ARG A 100 4.51 30.49 -22.61
N PRO A 101 5.49 31.06 -21.90
CA PRO A 101 5.23 31.68 -20.61
C PRO A 101 4.29 32.87 -20.81
N PRO A 102 3.45 33.20 -19.80
CA PRO A 102 2.59 34.38 -19.87
C PRO A 102 3.44 35.63 -20.14
N PRO A 103 2.97 36.54 -21.01
CA PRO A 103 3.72 37.73 -21.36
C PRO A 103 4.04 38.52 -20.09
N ILE A 104 5.33 38.80 -19.88
CA ILE A 104 5.77 39.62 -18.75
C ILE A 104 5.20 41.01 -18.99
N ALA A 105 4.30 41.46 -18.11
CA ALA A 105 3.76 42.81 -18.17
C ALA A 105 4.93 43.81 -18.05
N GLU A 106 5.27 44.49 -19.15
CA GLU A 106 6.23 45.58 -19.11
C GLU A 106 5.62 46.70 -18.23
N ALA A 107 6.36 47.13 -17.20
CA ALA A 107 5.94 48.25 -16.38
C ALA A 107 5.76 49.49 -17.26
N GLU A 108 4.56 50.07 -17.28
CA GLU A 108 4.31 51.36 -17.92
C GLU A 108 5.20 52.41 -17.23
N VAL A 109 6.15 52.95 -17.99
CA VAL A 109 6.93 54.10 -17.52
C VAL A 109 6.31 55.32 -18.15
N HIS A 110 5.80 56.19 -17.29
CA HIS A 110 5.17 57.43 -17.70
C HIS A 110 6.24 58.44 -18.15
N PRO A 111 5.94 59.26 -19.18
CA PRO A 111 6.83 60.35 -19.55
C PRO A 111 7.01 61.28 -18.33
N PRO A 112 8.24 61.76 -18.08
CA PRO A 112 8.47 62.71 -17.01
C PRO A 112 7.59 63.95 -17.24
N HIS A 113 6.97 64.44 -16.17
CA HIS A 113 6.16 65.65 -16.20
C HIS A 113 6.94 66.79 -15.58
N LEU A 114 6.96 67.94 -16.26
CA LEU A 114 7.55 69.14 -15.70
C LEU A 114 6.76 69.48 -14.43
N GLY A 115 7.41 69.42 -13.27
CA GLY A 115 6.80 69.77 -11.99
C GLY A 115 6.21 71.19 -12.01
N ILE A 116 5.34 71.49 -11.05
CA ILE A 116 4.72 72.83 -10.94
C ILE A 116 5.83 73.88 -10.87
N ALA A 117 5.86 74.79 -11.86
CA ALA A 117 6.87 75.84 -11.92
C ALA A 117 6.84 76.70 -10.64
N PRO A 118 8.00 77.03 -10.04
CA PRO A 118 8.08 77.94 -8.92
C PRO A 118 7.35 79.25 -9.24
N THR A 119 6.47 79.69 -8.35
CA THR A 119 5.73 80.95 -8.55
C THR A 119 6.70 82.13 -8.54
N ALA A 120 6.62 82.98 -9.58
CA ALA A 120 7.48 84.14 -9.70
C ALA A 120 7.26 85.10 -8.52
N PRO A 121 8.33 85.59 -7.87
CA PRO A 121 8.20 86.56 -6.78
C PRO A 121 7.51 87.83 -7.30
N SER A 122 6.51 88.30 -6.56
CA SER A 122 5.75 89.49 -6.93
C SER A 122 6.65 90.74 -6.97
N PRO A 123 6.39 91.68 -7.89
CA PRO A 123 7.22 92.88 -8.05
C PRO A 123 7.17 93.74 -6.78
N VAL A 124 8.32 94.28 -6.37
CA VAL A 124 8.39 95.24 -5.26
C VAL A 124 7.58 96.47 -5.64
N ARG A 125 6.43 96.64 -4.99
CA ARG A 125 5.64 97.86 -5.12
C ARG A 125 6.42 99.00 -4.48
N THR A 126 6.54 100.12 -5.18
CA THR A 126 6.99 101.37 -4.56
C THR A 126 6.04 101.69 -3.40
N PRO A 127 6.53 102.14 -2.24
CA PRO A 127 5.64 102.63 -1.19
C PRO A 127 4.76 103.71 -1.84
N PRO A 128 3.43 103.64 -1.68
CA PRO A 128 2.55 104.57 -2.35
C PRO A 128 2.97 105.98 -1.94
N LEU A 129 3.40 106.77 -2.94
CA LEU A 129 3.82 108.17 -2.74
C LEU A 129 2.75 108.94 -1.97
N SER A 130 1.47 108.59 -2.17
CA SER A 130 0.36 109.13 -1.39
C SER A 130 0.48 108.88 0.11
N ALA A 131 0.84 107.69 0.58
CA ALA A 131 0.96 107.42 2.03
C ALA A 131 2.15 108.16 2.65
N VAL A 132 3.28 108.22 1.95
CA VAL A 132 4.48 108.95 2.41
C VAL A 132 4.19 110.46 2.42
N MET A 133 3.60 110.99 1.34
CA MET A 133 3.23 112.40 1.25
C MET A 133 2.11 112.76 2.24
N THR A 134 1.17 111.87 2.53
CA THR A 134 0.12 112.12 3.53
C THR A 134 0.72 112.24 4.91
N GLY A 135 1.63 111.34 5.31
CA GLY A 135 2.36 111.46 6.59
C GLY A 135 3.21 112.73 6.66
N LEU A 136 3.85 113.11 5.56
CA LEU A 136 4.69 114.30 5.49
C LEU A 136 3.86 115.59 5.54
N VAL A 137 2.75 115.66 4.82
CA VAL A 137 1.81 116.79 4.82
C VAL A 137 1.13 116.92 6.19
N ILE A 138 0.64 115.83 6.79
CA ILE A 138 0.03 115.87 8.12
C ILE A 138 1.06 116.32 9.16
N GLY A 139 2.28 115.78 9.12
CA GLY A 139 3.34 116.17 10.05
C GLY A 139 3.77 117.63 9.92
N VAL A 140 3.91 118.14 8.68
CA VAL A 140 4.24 119.55 8.42
C VAL A 140 3.07 120.48 8.78
N LEU A 141 1.84 120.11 8.43
CA LEU A 141 0.64 120.85 8.77
C LEU A 141 0.49 120.97 10.28
N LEU A 142 0.65 119.87 11.03
CA LEU A 142 0.64 119.87 12.49
C LEU A 142 1.76 120.72 13.07
N ALA A 143 2.97 120.71 12.50
CA ALA A 143 4.08 121.55 12.95
C ALA A 143 3.77 123.05 12.78
N VAL A 144 3.13 123.44 11.66
CA VAL A 144 2.73 124.83 11.40
C VAL A 144 1.58 125.26 12.32
N LEU A 145 0.56 124.42 12.48
CA LEU A 145 -0.61 124.71 13.31
C LEU A 145 -0.27 124.81 14.80
N THR A 146 0.58 123.89 15.29
CA THR A 146 0.93 123.82 16.72
C THR A 146 2.16 124.66 17.09
N LYS A 147 2.91 125.14 16.09
CA LYS A 147 4.22 125.82 16.24
C LYS A 147 5.30 125.01 16.97
N GLN A 148 5.12 123.69 17.13
CA GLN A 148 6.11 122.81 17.74
C GLN A 148 6.99 122.15 16.67
N MET A 149 8.31 122.37 16.74
CA MET A 149 9.25 121.82 15.74
C MET A 149 9.35 120.29 15.77
N LEU A 150 8.96 119.64 16.88
CA LEU A 150 9.07 118.19 17.07
C LEU A 150 8.24 117.40 16.02
N PHE A 151 7.05 117.88 15.64
CA PHE A 151 6.21 117.23 14.63
C PHE A 151 6.82 117.26 13.23
N GLY A 152 7.60 118.29 12.92
CA GLY A 152 8.38 118.37 11.67
C GLY A 152 9.47 117.29 11.61
N LEU A 153 10.09 116.95 12.74
CA LEU A 153 11.10 115.89 12.82
C LEU A 153 10.48 114.51 12.53
N PHE A 154 9.29 114.22 13.08
CA PHE A 154 8.59 112.96 12.83
C PHE A 154 8.18 112.76 11.36
N ALA A 155 7.83 113.84 10.65
CA ALA A 155 7.55 113.81 9.22
C ALA A 155 8.77 113.33 8.41
N VAL A 156 9.96 113.85 8.75
CA VAL A 156 11.22 113.48 8.12
C VAL A 156 11.58 112.02 8.44
N VAL A 157 11.48 111.61 9.72
CA VAL A 157 11.77 110.23 10.14
C VAL A 157 10.86 109.23 9.43
N THR A 158 9.58 109.54 9.25
CA THR A 158 8.62 108.66 8.55
C THR A 158 9.02 108.47 7.08
N ALA A 159 9.46 109.54 6.41
CA ALA A 159 9.97 109.45 5.03
C ALA A 159 11.26 108.62 4.95
N VAL A 160 12.16 108.78 5.91
CA VAL A 160 13.41 108.01 5.99
C VAL A 160 13.14 106.52 6.23
N VAL A 161 12.24 106.17 7.17
CA VAL A 161 11.88 104.77 7.44
C VAL A 161 11.20 104.14 6.23
N ALA A 162 10.28 104.83 5.56
CA ALA A 162 9.66 104.34 4.34
C ALA A 162 10.69 104.10 3.22
N GLY A 163 11.65 105.02 3.06
CA GLY A 163 12.76 104.88 2.13
C GLY A 163 13.67 103.69 2.47
N LEU A 164 14.07 103.54 3.74
CA LEU A 164 14.88 102.42 4.20
C LEU A 164 14.17 101.08 4.03
N THR A 165 12.87 101.01 4.32
CA THR A 165 12.06 99.79 4.15
C THR A 165 11.95 99.40 2.68
N TRP A 166 11.77 100.37 1.78
CA TRP A 166 11.79 100.13 0.33
C TRP A 166 13.16 99.63 -0.15
N VAL A 167 14.25 100.26 0.29
CA VAL A 167 15.61 99.81 -0.02
C VAL A 167 15.88 98.39 0.48
N PHE A 168 15.42 98.05 1.68
CA PHE A 168 15.54 96.69 2.22
C PHE A 168 14.73 95.69 1.39
N SER A 169 13.52 96.07 0.94
CA SER A 169 12.65 95.24 0.11
C SER A 169 13.23 94.96 -1.29
N LEU A 170 13.97 95.91 -1.86
CA LEU A 170 14.73 95.71 -3.11
C LEU A 170 15.82 94.63 -2.92
N GLY A 171 16.52 94.66 -1.79
CA GLY A 171 17.52 93.65 -1.45
C GLY A 171 16.94 92.25 -1.26
N THR A 172 15.79 92.13 -0.58
CA THR A 172 15.09 90.85 -0.42
C THR A 172 14.51 90.33 -1.73
N HIS A 173 14.00 91.22 -2.59
CA HIS A 173 13.48 90.83 -3.91
C HIS A 173 14.60 90.39 -4.85
N HIS A 174 15.76 91.05 -4.84
CA HIS A 174 16.90 90.61 -5.64
C HIS A 174 17.39 89.19 -5.23
N ARG A 175 17.39 88.89 -3.92
CA ARG A 175 17.71 87.55 -3.42
C ARG A 175 16.61 86.53 -3.76
N ALA A 176 15.34 86.92 -3.65
CA ALA A 176 14.21 86.07 -4.03
C ALA A 176 14.19 85.79 -5.54
N MET A 177 14.52 86.78 -6.37
CA MET A 177 14.61 86.64 -7.81
C MET A 177 15.77 85.72 -8.22
N LYS A 178 16.94 85.86 -7.58
CA LYS A 178 18.07 84.93 -7.79
C LYS A 178 17.74 83.50 -7.36
N ARG A 179 16.99 83.32 -6.26
CA ARG A 179 16.53 81.99 -5.81
C ARG A 179 15.52 81.42 -6.80
N TRP A 180 14.53 82.20 -7.22
CA TRP A 180 13.55 81.78 -8.22
C TRP A 180 14.22 81.36 -9.53
N GLN A 181 15.17 82.16 -10.04
CA GLN A 181 15.96 81.81 -11.23
C GLN A 181 16.72 80.49 -11.05
N LYS A 182 17.41 80.32 -9.92
CA LYS A 182 18.12 79.08 -9.61
C LYS A 182 17.17 77.89 -9.51
N ASP A 183 16.03 78.03 -8.82
CA ASP A 183 15.05 76.97 -8.63
C ASP A 183 14.38 76.59 -9.97
N THR A 184 14.14 77.56 -10.87
CA THR A 184 13.68 77.29 -12.24
C THR A 184 14.74 76.60 -13.09
N ASP A 185 16.00 77.02 -13.00
CA ASP A 185 17.12 76.42 -13.73
C ASP A 185 17.38 74.98 -13.25
N ASP A 186 17.38 74.73 -11.94
CA ASP A 186 17.54 73.42 -11.32
C ASP A 186 16.37 72.48 -11.70
N LEU A 187 15.13 72.98 -11.75
CA LEU A 187 13.95 72.21 -12.19
C LEU A 187 14.05 71.84 -13.68
N GLN A 188 14.44 72.80 -14.53
CA GLN A 188 14.67 72.56 -15.95
C GLN A 188 15.78 71.52 -16.18
N GLN A 189 16.86 71.58 -15.41
CA GLN A 189 17.98 70.64 -15.51
C GLN A 189 17.57 69.22 -15.07
N ARG A 190 16.88 69.08 -13.93
CA ARG A 190 16.35 67.78 -13.48
C ARG A 190 15.39 67.17 -14.48
N PHE A 191 14.47 67.97 -15.01
CA PHE A 191 13.56 67.51 -16.05
C PHE A 191 14.30 67.04 -17.31
N ASN A 192 15.34 67.75 -17.74
CA ASN A 192 16.17 67.32 -18.87
C ASN A 192 16.92 66.01 -18.57
N GLU A 193 17.43 65.81 -17.35
CA GLU A 193 18.06 64.55 -16.92
C GLU A 193 17.05 63.40 -16.90
N GLU A 194 15.87 63.60 -16.32
CA GLU A 194 14.77 62.63 -16.32
C GLU A 194 14.29 62.30 -17.75
N CYS A 195 14.20 63.29 -18.64
CA CYS A 195 13.89 63.06 -20.06
C CYS A 195 14.97 62.23 -20.76
N ARG A 196 16.27 62.47 -20.47
CA ARG A 196 17.37 61.69 -21.05
C ARG A 196 17.35 60.25 -20.55
N GLU A 197 17.09 60.05 -19.27
CA GLU A 197 16.94 58.72 -18.68
C GLU A 197 15.73 57.98 -19.25
N PHE A 198 14.58 58.67 -19.37
CA PHE A 198 13.37 58.13 -20.01
C PHE A 198 13.62 57.70 -21.46
N LEU A 199 14.32 58.53 -22.24
CA LEU A 199 14.69 58.22 -23.63
C LEU A 199 15.67 57.03 -23.71
N TYR A 200 16.68 56.99 -22.83
CA TYR A 200 17.66 55.90 -22.77
C TYR A 200 16.99 54.57 -22.39
N LEU A 201 16.10 54.58 -21.40
CA LEU A 201 15.27 53.43 -21.03
C LEU A 201 14.33 53.01 -22.18
N GLY A 202 13.83 53.96 -22.97
CA GLY A 202 13.06 53.69 -24.18
C GLY A 202 13.86 52.92 -25.24
N VAL A 203 15.12 53.31 -25.45
CA VAL A 203 16.04 52.62 -26.38
C VAL A 203 16.38 51.22 -25.86
N ILE A 204 16.67 51.06 -24.57
CA ILE A 204 16.90 49.75 -23.96
C ILE A 204 15.67 48.85 -24.10
N ARG A 205 14.45 49.39 -23.93
CA ARG A 205 13.22 48.63 -24.18
C ARG A 205 13.10 48.20 -25.63
N GLN A 206 13.36 49.10 -26.58
CA GLN A 206 13.36 48.74 -28.01
C GLN A 206 14.44 47.70 -28.34
N GLN A 207 15.61 47.77 -27.73
CA GLN A 207 16.69 46.77 -27.88
C GLN A 207 16.32 45.41 -27.25
N ARG A 208 15.57 45.40 -26.14
CA ARG A 208 15.02 44.17 -25.55
C ARG A 208 13.92 43.57 -26.42
N ARG A 209 13.06 44.42 -27.01
CA ARG A 209 12.03 43.99 -27.96
C ARG A 209 12.61 43.42 -29.25
N HIS A 210 13.74 43.95 -29.71
CA HIS A 210 14.39 43.55 -30.97
C HIS A 210 15.82 43.01 -30.74
N ARG A 211 15.91 41.67 -30.63
CA ARG A 211 17.15 40.89 -30.37
C ARG A 211 18.25 41.00 -31.44
N LEU A 212 19.43 40.46 -31.17
CA LEU A 212 20.46 40.30 -32.20
C LEU A 212 20.26 38.96 -32.93
N LEU A 213 20.52 38.92 -34.24
CA LEU A 213 20.37 37.70 -35.04
C LEU A 213 21.25 36.55 -34.51
N GLY A 214 22.44 36.84 -33.97
CA GLY A 214 23.31 35.81 -33.39
C GLY A 214 22.81 35.21 -32.06
N ASP A 215 21.86 35.85 -31.37
CA ASP A 215 21.27 35.27 -30.15
C ASP A 215 20.17 34.23 -30.48
N LEU A 216 19.61 34.28 -31.69
CA LEU A 216 18.46 33.47 -32.10
C LEU A 216 18.75 31.96 -32.04
N LEU A 217 19.96 31.53 -32.43
CA LEU A 217 20.34 30.11 -32.37
C LEU A 217 20.32 29.58 -30.92
N GLY A 218 20.80 30.37 -29.95
CA GLY A 218 20.79 29.97 -28.56
C GLY A 218 19.38 29.85 -28.00
N VAL A 219 18.49 30.77 -28.36
CA VAL A 219 17.07 30.73 -28.00
C VAL A 219 16.41 29.49 -28.60
N ALA A 220 16.64 29.24 -29.89
CA ALA A 220 16.10 28.09 -30.61
C ALA A 220 16.66 26.75 -30.10
N GLN A 221 17.89 26.67 -29.59
CA GLN A 221 18.44 25.42 -29.03
C GLN A 221 17.97 25.14 -27.60
N THR A 222 17.85 26.19 -26.78
CA THR A 222 17.56 26.05 -25.35
C THR A 222 16.07 26.05 -25.03
N GLY A 223 15.23 26.59 -25.91
CA GLY A 223 13.81 26.78 -25.60
C GLY A 223 13.63 27.66 -24.36
N SER A 224 14.40 28.74 -24.28
CA SER A 224 14.26 29.72 -23.21
C SER A 224 12.85 30.35 -23.21
N ALA A 225 12.41 30.96 -22.11
CA ALA A 225 11.15 31.72 -21.95
C ALA A 225 10.87 32.79 -23.03
N GLN A 226 11.85 33.02 -23.89
CA GLN A 226 11.97 33.99 -24.94
C GLN A 226 11.66 33.43 -26.34
N LEU A 227 11.49 32.11 -26.50
CA LEU A 227 11.00 31.50 -27.75
C LEU A 227 9.49 31.81 -27.89
N TRP A 228 9.02 32.16 -29.09
CA TRP A 228 7.59 32.42 -29.40
C TRP A 228 6.88 33.41 -28.45
N GLU A 229 7.62 34.37 -27.92
CA GLU A 229 7.15 35.36 -26.94
C GLU A 229 5.96 36.19 -27.46
N TYR A 230 5.89 36.45 -28.77
CA TYR A 230 4.92 37.37 -29.36
C TYR A 230 3.77 36.66 -30.09
N LYS A 231 2.58 37.28 -30.09
CA LYS A 231 1.34 36.81 -30.77
C LYS A 231 0.96 37.58 -32.04
N LYS A 232 1.59 38.73 -32.29
CA LYS A 232 1.27 39.61 -33.42
C LYS A 232 2.53 40.10 -34.09
N ILE A 233 2.45 40.25 -35.42
CA ILE A 233 3.52 40.78 -36.26
C ILE A 233 3.17 42.23 -36.57
N ASP A 234 3.71 43.16 -35.78
CA ASP A 234 3.53 44.60 -35.99
C ASP A 234 4.76 45.21 -36.66
N GLU A 235 5.95 44.99 -36.10
CA GLU A 235 7.23 45.51 -36.61
C GLU A 235 8.33 44.46 -36.46
N VAL A 236 9.20 44.37 -37.46
CA VAL A 236 10.35 43.46 -37.49
C VAL A 236 11.64 44.26 -37.61
N CYS A 237 12.62 43.95 -36.78
CA CYS A 237 13.91 44.62 -36.84
C CYS A 237 14.80 44.01 -37.94
N ILE A 238 15.33 44.89 -38.79
CA ILE A 238 16.11 44.57 -40.00
C ILE A 238 17.56 45.05 -39.91
N GLY A 239 17.94 45.74 -38.83
CA GLY A 239 19.28 46.29 -38.65
C GLY A 239 19.39 47.19 -37.42
N ARG A 240 20.55 47.84 -37.23
CA ARG A 240 20.79 48.78 -36.11
C ARG A 240 21.51 50.05 -36.56
N GLY A 241 20.87 51.20 -36.41
CA GLY A 241 21.41 52.50 -36.81
C GLY A 241 21.79 53.39 -35.63
N SER A 242 22.35 54.56 -35.95
CA SER A 242 22.50 55.66 -35.00
C SER A 242 21.39 56.69 -35.25
N ARG A 243 20.74 57.18 -34.19
CA ARG A 243 19.68 58.19 -34.28
C ARG A 243 20.04 59.39 -33.42
N THR A 244 20.01 60.57 -34.02
CA THR A 244 20.17 61.83 -33.31
C THR A 244 18.82 62.33 -32.81
N MET A 245 18.68 62.59 -31.51
CA MET A 245 17.46 63.10 -30.89
C MET A 245 17.70 64.40 -30.13
N ARG A 246 16.75 65.34 -30.21
CA ARG A 246 16.71 66.56 -29.40
C ARG A 246 15.65 66.43 -28.31
N VAL A 247 16.01 66.76 -27.07
CA VAL A 247 15.13 66.69 -25.89
C VAL A 247 14.23 67.93 -25.82
N THR A 248 14.74 69.09 -26.22
CA THR A 248 14.03 70.37 -26.39
C THR A 248 14.59 71.17 -27.57
N THR A 249 13.87 72.21 -28.04
CA THR A 249 14.26 73.03 -29.20
C THR A 249 15.64 73.69 -29.09
N ASP A 250 16.09 73.97 -27.87
CA ASP A 250 17.33 74.73 -27.60
C ASP A 250 18.48 73.85 -27.05
N SER A 251 18.27 72.53 -26.94
CA SER A 251 19.27 71.58 -26.45
C SER A 251 20.16 71.00 -27.55
N ALA A 252 21.43 70.72 -27.22
CA ALA A 252 22.35 70.05 -28.13
C ALA A 252 21.80 68.64 -28.49
N PRO A 253 21.79 68.26 -29.79
CA PRO A 253 21.36 66.95 -30.20
C PRO A 253 22.20 65.84 -29.56
N VAL A 254 21.55 64.82 -29.02
CA VAL A 254 22.18 63.62 -28.45
C VAL A 254 22.15 62.52 -29.50
N GLU A 255 23.30 61.95 -29.83
CA GLU A 255 23.40 60.80 -30.72
C GLU A 255 23.27 59.51 -29.91
N ILE A 256 22.35 58.65 -30.33
CA ILE A 256 22.09 57.36 -29.70
C ILE A 256 22.46 56.28 -30.71
N HIS A 257 23.39 55.40 -30.33
CA HIS A 257 23.84 54.27 -31.14
C HIS A 257 23.01 53.01 -30.85
N ASP A 258 23.10 52.00 -31.73
CA ASP A 258 22.41 50.71 -31.62
C ASP A 258 20.87 50.79 -31.54
N VAL A 259 20.28 51.77 -32.24
CA VAL A 259 18.83 51.92 -32.35
C VAL A 259 18.31 50.93 -33.40
N PRO A 260 17.36 50.04 -33.07
CA PRO A 260 16.83 49.09 -34.03
C PRO A 260 16.17 49.80 -35.21
N ILE A 261 16.54 49.40 -36.42
CA ILE A 261 15.87 49.79 -37.66
C ILE A 261 14.76 48.76 -37.87
N THR A 262 13.50 49.20 -37.81
CA THR A 262 12.33 48.33 -37.99
C THR A 262 11.64 48.56 -39.33
N THR A 263 11.06 47.49 -39.86
CA THR A 263 10.11 47.52 -40.98
C THR A 263 8.77 47.02 -40.48
N SER A 264 7.68 47.57 -41.01
CA SER A 264 6.34 47.09 -40.68
C SER A 264 5.96 45.94 -41.62
N LEU A 265 5.33 44.90 -41.06
CA LEU A 265 4.83 43.71 -41.76
C LEU A 265 3.38 43.43 -41.38
N ARG A 266 2.59 44.48 -41.24
CA ARG A 266 1.18 44.41 -40.87
C ARG A 266 0.34 43.85 -42.02
N PRO A 267 -0.85 43.31 -41.73
CA PRO A 267 -1.77 42.87 -42.77
C PRO A 267 -2.03 43.96 -43.83
N GLY A 268 -1.87 43.61 -45.10
CA GLY A 268 -2.04 44.51 -46.25
C GLY A 268 -0.76 45.22 -46.74
N GLU A 269 0.35 45.15 -46.00
CA GLU A 269 1.61 45.75 -46.42
C GLU A 269 2.38 44.88 -47.42
N ILE A 270 3.06 45.55 -48.37
CA ILE A 270 3.86 44.92 -49.41
C ILE A 270 5.28 45.50 -49.31
N VAL A 271 6.20 44.73 -48.72
CA VAL A 271 7.59 45.10 -48.51
C VAL A 271 8.44 44.56 -49.65
N GLY A 272 9.03 45.45 -50.44
CA GLY A 272 9.98 45.11 -51.50
C GLY A 272 11.42 45.27 -51.05
N ILE A 273 12.25 44.23 -51.17
CA ILE A 273 13.67 44.24 -50.85
C ILE A 273 14.47 44.08 -52.14
N PHE A 274 15.43 44.97 -52.39
CA PHE A 274 16.32 44.87 -53.55
C PHE A 274 17.81 45.04 -53.18
N GLY A 275 18.70 44.59 -54.06
CA GLY A 275 20.16 44.66 -53.86
C GLY A 275 20.84 43.30 -53.78
N ALA A 276 22.17 43.28 -53.77
CA ALA A 276 22.97 42.05 -53.72
C ALA A 276 22.74 41.27 -52.40
N ALA A 277 22.44 41.98 -51.31
CA ALA A 277 22.12 41.39 -50.01
C ALA A 277 20.63 41.09 -49.79
N ALA A 278 19.75 41.31 -50.78
CA ALA A 278 18.30 41.25 -50.62
C ALA A 278 17.78 39.92 -50.08
N GLN A 279 18.34 38.81 -50.58
CA GLN A 279 17.99 37.47 -50.13
C GLN A 279 18.42 37.21 -48.68
N ARG A 280 19.63 37.63 -48.30
CA ARG A 280 20.17 37.44 -46.94
C ARG A 280 19.34 38.22 -45.91
N LEU A 281 18.89 39.41 -46.27
CA LEU A 281 18.02 40.23 -45.43
C LEU A 281 16.61 39.61 -45.30
N ALA A 282 16.05 39.09 -46.40
CA ALA A 282 14.75 38.42 -46.37
C ALA A 282 14.77 37.12 -45.53
N ILE A 283 15.84 36.30 -45.63
CA ILE A 283 16.03 35.12 -44.78
C ILE A 283 16.15 35.52 -43.31
N ALA A 284 16.90 36.59 -43.00
CA ALA A 284 17.03 37.11 -41.64
C ALA A 284 15.67 37.52 -41.05
N ILE A 285 14.82 38.21 -41.82
CA ILE A 285 13.45 38.58 -41.42
C ILE A 285 12.61 37.33 -41.09
N ILE A 286 12.64 36.32 -41.97
CA ILE A 286 11.84 35.10 -41.81
C ILE A 286 12.30 34.28 -40.59
N ILE A 287 13.60 34.04 -40.44
CA ILE A 287 14.14 33.28 -39.30
C ILE A 287 13.86 33.98 -37.98
N ARG A 288 14.00 35.31 -37.96
CA ARG A 288 13.68 36.12 -36.80
C ARG A 288 12.22 35.96 -36.38
N LEU A 289 11.30 36.10 -37.33
CA LEU A 289 9.87 35.89 -37.08
C LEU A 289 9.57 34.47 -36.59
N ALA A 290 10.25 33.45 -37.11
CA ALA A 290 10.04 32.05 -36.72
C ALA A 290 10.49 31.75 -35.27
N VAL A 291 11.47 32.49 -34.75
CA VAL A 291 11.91 32.40 -33.35
C VAL A 291 11.04 33.27 -32.43
N GLU A 292 10.66 34.47 -32.88
CA GLU A 292 9.93 35.45 -32.07
C GLU A 292 8.43 35.15 -31.97
N VAL A 293 7.82 34.52 -32.98
CA VAL A 293 6.38 34.27 -33.09
C VAL A 293 6.10 32.79 -33.40
N GLY A 294 5.17 32.18 -32.65
CA GLY A 294 4.83 30.76 -32.79
C GLY A 294 4.18 30.40 -34.14
N PRO A 295 4.31 29.14 -34.60
CA PRO A 295 3.68 28.66 -35.82
C PRO A 295 2.14 28.60 -35.76
N SER A 296 1.53 28.70 -34.58
CA SER A 296 0.08 28.92 -34.44
C SER A 296 -0.37 30.31 -34.92
N ASP A 297 0.47 31.32 -34.73
CA ASP A 297 0.11 32.74 -34.93
C ASP A 297 0.40 33.26 -36.34
N TRP A 298 1.35 32.65 -37.10
CA TRP A 298 1.64 33.07 -38.48
C TRP A 298 2.14 31.96 -39.43
N GLU A 299 1.89 32.13 -40.73
CA GLU A 299 2.21 31.17 -41.79
C GLU A 299 2.95 31.84 -42.95
N LEU A 300 4.02 31.20 -43.44
CA LEU A 300 4.72 31.60 -44.66
C LEU A 300 4.21 30.77 -45.84
N ILE A 301 3.80 31.45 -46.91
CA ILE A 301 3.34 30.83 -48.15
C ILE A 301 4.24 31.29 -49.29
N ALA A 302 5.02 30.37 -49.84
CA ALA A 302 5.80 30.62 -51.04
C ALA A 302 4.87 30.57 -52.27
N VAL A 303 4.87 31.63 -53.08
CA VAL A 303 4.03 31.70 -54.29
C VAL A 303 4.59 30.80 -55.41
N GLU A 304 5.89 30.54 -55.38
CA GLU A 304 6.62 29.66 -56.28
C GLU A 304 7.33 28.57 -55.46
N PRO A 305 7.67 27.41 -56.05
CA PRO A 305 8.53 26.44 -55.40
C PRO A 305 9.86 27.08 -54.97
N LEU A 306 10.21 26.92 -53.70
CA LEU A 306 11.47 27.44 -53.16
C LEU A 306 12.65 26.76 -53.88
N SER A 307 13.57 27.55 -54.43
CA SER A 307 14.82 27.05 -55.02
C SER A 307 15.76 26.48 -53.94
N ASP A 308 16.83 25.78 -54.36
CA ASP A 308 17.83 25.20 -53.43
C ASP A 308 18.41 26.23 -52.45
N GLU A 309 18.50 27.50 -52.86
CA GLU A 309 18.99 28.61 -52.04
C GLU A 309 18.02 29.05 -50.92
N TRP A 310 16.78 28.58 -50.94
CA TRP A 310 15.76 28.78 -49.89
C TRP A 310 15.41 27.47 -49.16
N ALA A 311 16.08 26.37 -49.47
CA ALA A 311 15.78 25.05 -48.90
C ALA A 311 15.86 25.04 -47.36
N MET A 312 16.72 25.87 -46.76
CA MET A 312 16.89 25.94 -45.31
C MET A 312 15.65 26.42 -44.54
N ILE A 313 14.83 27.30 -45.14
CA ILE A 313 13.60 27.79 -44.48
C ILE A 313 12.43 26.81 -44.65
N SER A 314 12.49 25.89 -45.62
CA SER A 314 11.42 24.89 -45.86
C SER A 314 11.20 23.91 -44.69
N SER A 315 12.19 23.79 -43.81
CA SER A 315 12.15 22.93 -42.63
C SER A 315 11.39 23.56 -41.45
N LEU A 316 11.09 24.86 -41.50
CA LEU A 316 10.33 25.55 -40.46
C LEU A 316 8.87 25.09 -40.43
N ALA A 317 8.31 24.93 -39.22
CA ALA A 317 6.90 24.60 -39.01
C ALA A 317 5.94 25.69 -39.55
N HIS A 318 6.43 26.93 -39.67
CA HIS A 318 5.69 28.08 -40.19
C HIS A 318 5.46 28.03 -41.71
N VAL A 319 6.22 27.20 -42.45
CA VAL A 319 6.15 27.15 -43.93
C VAL A 319 5.08 26.16 -44.39
N ARG A 320 4.15 26.65 -45.22
CA ARG A 320 3.14 25.80 -45.85
C ARG A 320 3.78 24.89 -46.88
N LYS A 321 3.62 23.58 -46.68
CA LYS A 321 4.19 22.55 -47.58
C LYS A 321 3.30 22.22 -48.79
N THR A 322 2.01 22.54 -48.71
CA THR A 322 1.02 22.31 -49.78
C THR A 322 0.87 23.54 -50.69
N PRO A 323 0.92 23.36 -52.02
CA PRO A 323 0.73 24.46 -52.98
C PRO A 323 -0.70 25.02 -52.94
N LEU A 324 -0.85 26.30 -53.23
CA LEU A 324 -2.15 26.99 -53.32
C LEU A 324 -2.95 26.49 -54.56
N ASP A 325 -4.17 25.97 -54.35
CA ASP A 325 -5.11 25.70 -55.45
C ASP A 325 -6.26 26.73 -55.52
N LYS A 326 -6.98 26.80 -56.65
CA LYS A 326 -8.09 27.75 -56.88
C LYS A 326 -9.25 27.60 -55.90
N GLN A 327 -9.42 26.43 -55.28
CA GLN A 327 -10.45 26.15 -54.26
C GLN A 327 -10.06 26.60 -52.85
N ASP A 328 -8.77 26.86 -52.58
CA ASP A 328 -8.28 27.27 -51.25
C ASP A 328 -8.62 28.73 -50.90
N VAL A 329 -8.84 29.59 -51.90
CA VAL A 329 -9.03 31.03 -51.69
C VAL A 329 -10.24 31.34 -50.80
N ASP A 330 -11.26 30.47 -50.81
CA ASP A 330 -12.46 30.62 -49.98
C ASP A 330 -12.27 30.05 -48.54
N HIS A 331 -11.45 29.01 -48.37
CA HIS A 331 -11.05 28.44 -47.06
C HIS A 331 -9.99 29.26 -46.32
N VAL A 332 -9.29 30.14 -47.04
CA VAL A 332 -8.32 31.09 -46.47
C VAL A 332 -9.04 32.16 -45.60
N SER A 333 -10.34 32.39 -45.77
CA SER A 333 -11.09 33.47 -45.08
C SER A 333 -11.56 33.17 -43.63
N SER A 334 -11.30 31.97 -43.08
CA SER A 334 -11.91 31.53 -41.81
C SER A 334 -10.96 31.31 -40.62
N ALA A 335 -9.70 31.78 -40.65
CA ALA A 335 -8.70 31.44 -39.62
C ALA A 335 -7.93 32.67 -39.10
N SER A 336 -7.75 32.76 -37.78
CA SER A 336 -7.17 33.86 -37.00
C SER A 336 -5.64 34.06 -37.11
N LYS A 337 -5.02 33.68 -38.22
CA LYS A 337 -3.55 33.55 -38.38
C LYS A 337 -2.99 34.56 -39.40
N HIS A 338 -1.91 35.28 -39.06
CA HIS A 338 -1.28 36.23 -39.99
C HIS A 338 -0.52 35.51 -41.10
N ARG A 339 -0.75 35.86 -42.37
CA ARG A 339 -0.10 35.17 -43.50
C ARG A 339 0.93 36.07 -44.19
N ILE A 340 2.09 35.51 -44.48
CA ILE A 340 3.16 36.18 -45.23
C ILE A 340 3.38 35.46 -46.56
N LEU A 341 3.15 36.16 -47.66
CA LEU A 341 3.48 35.64 -48.99
C LEU A 341 4.91 36.02 -49.36
N LEU A 342 5.75 35.02 -49.62
CA LEU A 342 7.09 35.21 -50.16
C LEU A 342 7.06 35.16 -51.68
N VAL A 343 7.54 36.23 -52.31
CA VAL A 343 7.67 36.32 -53.77
C VAL A 343 9.10 36.56 -54.16
N THR A 344 9.71 35.53 -54.72
CA THR A 344 11.08 35.49 -55.23
C THR A 344 11.21 36.00 -56.66
N ASN A 345 10.11 36.01 -57.43
CA ASN A 345 10.04 36.57 -58.77
C ASN A 345 8.92 37.61 -58.89
N ALA A 346 9.31 38.88 -58.93
CA ALA A 346 8.38 40.00 -58.97
C ALA A 346 7.46 40.05 -60.21
N ALA A 347 7.82 39.36 -61.31
CA ALA A 347 6.97 39.26 -62.51
C ALA A 347 5.62 38.60 -62.22
N VAL A 348 5.54 37.75 -61.19
CA VAL A 348 4.33 37.01 -60.79
C VAL A 348 3.25 37.92 -60.19
N ILE A 349 3.66 38.97 -59.46
CA ILE A 349 2.72 39.94 -58.84
C ILE A 349 2.22 40.98 -59.86
N ALA A 350 2.98 41.24 -60.93
CA ALA A 350 2.64 42.29 -61.91
C ALA A 350 1.35 42.01 -62.70
N SER A 351 0.94 40.73 -62.83
CA SER A 351 -0.29 40.35 -63.52
C SER A 351 -1.56 40.73 -62.73
N ARG A 352 -2.56 41.31 -63.41
CA ARG A 352 -3.87 41.66 -62.79
C ARG A 352 -4.68 40.45 -62.35
N THR A 353 -4.36 39.24 -62.81
CA THR A 353 -5.10 38.00 -62.53
C THR A 353 -4.39 37.07 -61.54
N CYS A 354 -3.28 37.50 -60.91
CA CYS A 354 -2.51 36.63 -60.02
C CYS A 354 -3.25 36.33 -58.71
N ILE A 355 -3.07 35.09 -58.22
CA ILE A 355 -3.67 34.59 -56.98
C ILE A 355 -3.24 35.45 -55.78
N ALA A 356 -1.99 35.94 -55.77
CA ALA A 356 -1.45 36.82 -54.73
C ALA A 356 -2.28 38.10 -54.52
N ARG A 357 -2.84 38.69 -55.59
CA ARG A 357 -3.66 39.91 -55.50
C ARG A 357 -5.07 39.66 -54.98
N ARG A 358 -5.61 38.44 -55.19
CA ARG A 358 -6.88 37.99 -54.58
C ARG A 358 -6.74 37.74 -53.09
N ILE A 359 -5.60 37.18 -52.64
CA ILE A 359 -5.33 36.92 -51.22
C ILE A 359 -5.11 38.23 -50.45
N LEU A 360 -4.43 39.23 -51.04
CA LEU A 360 -4.30 40.56 -50.46
C LEU A 360 -5.64 41.24 -50.12
N ALA A 361 -6.69 40.99 -50.91
CA ALA A 361 -8.01 41.57 -50.68
C ALA A 361 -8.73 41.01 -49.43
N LEU A 362 -8.22 39.94 -48.83
CA LEU A 362 -8.77 39.31 -47.62
C LEU A 362 -8.35 40.04 -46.32
N GLY A 363 -7.42 41.00 -46.38
CA GLY A 363 -7.12 41.91 -45.26
C GLY A 363 -6.22 41.35 -44.15
N GLU A 364 -5.83 40.07 -44.19
CA GLU A 364 -5.03 39.37 -43.16
C GLU A 364 -3.67 38.87 -43.69
N THR A 365 -3.14 39.50 -44.74
CA THR A 365 -1.95 39.01 -45.45
C THR A 365 -0.97 40.13 -45.77
N SER A 366 0.32 39.91 -45.47
CA SER A 366 1.44 40.76 -45.91
C SER A 366 2.24 40.08 -47.03
N ILE A 367 2.93 40.85 -47.86
CA ILE A 367 3.79 40.32 -48.93
C ILE A 367 5.22 40.78 -48.76
N LEU A 368 6.16 39.84 -48.87
CA LEU A 368 7.59 40.09 -48.95
C LEU A 368 8.07 39.78 -50.38
N VAL A 369 8.52 40.81 -51.11
CA VAL A 369 9.02 40.69 -52.50
C VAL A 369 10.52 40.87 -52.50
N VAL A 370 11.27 39.93 -53.08
CA VAL A 370 12.73 39.99 -53.20
C VAL A 370 13.11 40.16 -54.67
N ALA A 371 13.98 41.12 -55.00
CA ALA A 371 14.49 41.35 -56.34
C ALA A 371 16.00 41.66 -56.33
N GLY A 372 16.73 41.34 -57.40
CA GLY A 372 18.15 41.71 -57.50
C GLY A 372 18.37 43.21 -57.69
N GLU A 373 17.47 43.88 -58.43
CA GLU A 373 17.54 45.31 -58.74
C GLU A 373 16.22 46.01 -58.45
N ARG A 374 16.29 47.32 -58.14
CA ARG A 374 15.10 48.14 -57.85
C ARG A 374 14.06 48.13 -58.97
N ALA A 375 14.49 48.08 -60.24
CA ALA A 375 13.59 48.02 -61.40
C ALA A 375 12.75 46.73 -61.44
N GLY A 376 13.20 45.68 -60.75
CA GLY A 376 12.45 44.44 -60.60
C GLY A 376 11.29 44.54 -59.61
N LEU A 377 11.24 45.53 -58.73
CA LEU A 377 10.17 45.62 -57.72
C LEU A 377 8.85 46.15 -58.31
N PRO A 378 7.69 45.59 -57.92
CA PRO A 378 6.39 46.10 -58.35
C PRO A 378 6.08 47.50 -57.77
N ASN A 379 5.45 48.37 -58.56
CA ASN A 379 5.02 49.71 -58.11
C ASN A 379 3.95 49.69 -56.98
N ILE A 380 3.45 48.52 -56.60
CA ILE A 380 2.46 48.34 -55.52
C ILE A 380 3.11 48.15 -54.14
N CYS A 381 4.44 48.01 -54.07
CA CYS A 381 5.16 47.94 -52.80
C CYS A 381 4.87 49.18 -51.95
N THR A 382 4.34 48.98 -50.74
CA THR A 382 4.08 50.05 -49.77
C THR A 382 5.38 50.51 -49.11
N GLN A 383 6.38 49.63 -49.04
CA GLN A 383 7.72 49.91 -48.52
C GLN A 383 8.77 49.31 -49.45
N ILE A 384 9.88 50.02 -49.65
CA ILE A 384 11.01 49.55 -50.47
C ILE A 384 12.28 49.69 -49.63
N ILE A 385 13.01 48.59 -49.49
CA ILE A 385 14.25 48.49 -48.71
C ILE A 385 15.39 48.16 -49.66
N ASP A 386 16.43 49.00 -49.61
CA ASP A 386 17.72 48.74 -50.26
C ASP A 386 18.58 47.91 -49.28
N ALA A 387 18.78 46.64 -49.59
CA ALA A 387 19.50 45.71 -48.72
C ALA A 387 21.00 45.97 -48.65
N ASP A 388 21.54 46.75 -49.59
CA ASP A 388 22.97 47.09 -49.63
C ASP A 388 23.29 48.33 -48.77
N MET A 389 22.28 48.90 -48.10
CA MET A 389 22.45 50.00 -47.13
C MET A 389 23.29 49.55 -45.92
N PRO A 390 24.19 50.42 -45.41
CA PRO A 390 24.97 50.10 -44.23
C PRO A 390 24.08 49.94 -43.00
N ASN A 391 24.48 49.02 -42.12
CA ASN A 391 23.83 48.68 -40.84
C ASN A 391 22.53 47.85 -40.92
N LEU A 392 22.21 47.25 -42.06
CA LEU A 392 21.21 46.18 -42.14
C LEU A 392 21.85 44.83 -41.80
N ASP A 393 21.11 44.00 -41.07
CA ASP A 393 21.55 42.68 -40.64
C ASP A 393 21.09 41.60 -41.64
N GLY A 394 22.03 40.80 -42.15
CA GLY A 394 21.75 39.69 -43.06
C GLY A 394 22.13 38.34 -42.45
N MET A 395 21.47 37.26 -42.88
CA MET A 395 21.77 35.90 -42.43
C MET A 395 22.19 35.00 -43.60
N THR A 396 23.25 34.21 -43.40
CA THR A 396 23.69 33.24 -44.40
C THR A 396 22.83 31.98 -44.39
N ALA A 397 22.87 31.25 -45.51
CA ALA A 397 22.18 29.97 -45.68
C ALA A 397 22.51 28.96 -44.57
N ARG A 398 23.77 28.91 -44.14
CA ARG A 398 24.24 28.02 -43.08
C ARG A 398 23.72 28.43 -41.70
N GLY A 399 23.75 29.72 -41.36
CA GLY A 399 23.19 30.24 -40.11
C GLY A 399 21.69 29.96 -40.01
N ALA A 400 20.96 30.22 -41.10
CA ALA A 400 19.54 29.93 -41.19
C ALA A 400 19.23 28.42 -41.06
N ALA A 401 20.00 27.54 -41.68
CA ALA A 401 19.83 26.09 -41.54
C ALA A 401 19.99 25.61 -40.09
N ASN A 402 20.99 26.14 -39.36
CA ASN A 402 21.22 25.78 -37.96
C ASN A 402 20.04 26.20 -37.07
N VAL A 403 19.50 27.42 -37.27
CA VAL A 403 18.35 27.90 -36.51
C VAL A 403 17.08 27.13 -36.88
N SER A 404 16.83 26.90 -38.17
CA SER A 404 15.67 26.12 -38.61
C SER A 404 15.70 24.68 -38.11
N HIS A 405 16.87 24.03 -38.08
CA HIS A 405 17.02 22.67 -37.54
C HIS A 405 16.72 22.64 -36.04
N ALA A 406 17.27 23.59 -35.29
CA ALA A 406 17.01 23.73 -33.86
C ALA A 406 15.51 23.98 -33.58
N LEU A 407 14.88 24.87 -34.35
CA LEU A 407 13.43 25.14 -34.27
C LEU A 407 12.58 23.94 -34.66
N GLY A 408 13.02 23.13 -35.62
CA GLY A 408 12.31 21.92 -36.06
C GLY A 408 12.17 20.86 -34.96
N SER A 409 12.97 20.95 -33.90
CA SER A 409 12.82 20.11 -32.70
C SER A 409 11.72 20.59 -31.75
N TRP A 410 11.18 21.81 -31.92
CA TRP A 410 10.16 22.36 -31.03
C TRP A 410 8.73 22.26 -31.59
N ILE A 411 7.77 21.96 -30.73
CA ILE A 411 6.34 21.89 -31.05
C ILE A 411 5.61 23.02 -30.33
N ASP A 412 4.79 23.78 -31.09
CA ASP A 412 3.87 24.79 -30.57
C ASP A 412 2.53 24.14 -30.22
N PRO A 413 2.15 24.11 -28.92
CA PRO A 413 0.93 23.46 -28.47
C PRO A 413 -0.34 24.09 -29.06
N ASP A 414 -0.29 25.39 -29.37
CA ASP A 414 -1.43 26.19 -29.84
C ASP A 414 -1.75 25.95 -31.34
N CYS A 415 -1.00 25.10 -32.06
CA CYS A 415 -1.32 24.77 -33.45
C CYS A 415 -2.61 23.93 -33.56
N ASP A 416 -3.57 24.39 -34.36
CA ASP A 416 -4.75 23.61 -34.73
C ASP A 416 -4.35 22.26 -35.33
N GLY A 417 -4.64 21.18 -34.60
CA GLY A 417 -4.23 19.83 -34.96
C GLY A 417 -2.85 19.42 -34.44
N SER A 418 -2.37 19.99 -33.32
CA SER A 418 -1.25 19.41 -32.57
C SER A 418 -1.59 17.94 -32.29
N MET A 419 -0.92 17.05 -33.03
CA MET A 419 -1.12 15.61 -32.95
C MET A 419 -0.82 15.21 -31.51
N LEU A 420 -1.86 15.08 -30.70
CA LEU A 420 -1.76 14.38 -29.45
C LEU A 420 -1.17 13.00 -29.78
N LEU A 421 0.03 12.72 -29.27
CA LEU A 421 0.78 11.50 -29.58
C LEU A 421 -0.16 10.29 -29.44
N GLU A 422 -0.19 9.43 -30.45
CA GLU A 422 -1.00 8.20 -30.40
C GLU A 422 -0.43 7.21 -29.39
N LYS A 423 0.91 7.20 -29.26
CA LYS A 423 1.66 6.37 -28.31
C LYS A 423 2.87 7.12 -27.79
N ILE A 424 3.21 6.87 -26.54
CA ILE A 424 4.39 7.39 -25.85
C ILE A 424 4.98 6.23 -25.08
N ASP A 425 6.28 6.00 -25.22
CA ASP A 425 6.98 4.96 -24.48
C ASP A 425 7.41 5.48 -23.08
N PHE A 426 7.22 4.64 -22.06
CA PHE A 426 7.51 4.96 -20.66
C PHE A 426 8.99 5.29 -20.39
N GLU A 427 9.93 4.52 -20.97
CA GLU A 427 11.36 4.74 -20.74
C GLU A 427 11.85 6.04 -21.38
N THR A 428 11.29 6.34 -22.55
CA THR A 428 11.51 7.61 -23.25
C THR A 428 11.03 8.80 -22.41
N LEU A 429 9.88 8.66 -21.74
CA LEU A 429 9.26 9.71 -20.94
C LEU A 429 10.06 10.07 -19.67
N LEU A 430 10.66 9.10 -18.98
CA LEU A 430 11.28 9.31 -17.67
C LEU A 430 12.79 9.57 -17.70
N CYS A 431 13.50 9.02 -18.69
CA CYS A 431 14.98 8.95 -18.65
C CYS A 431 15.66 9.16 -20.01
N ASN A 432 15.01 9.81 -20.99
CA ASN A 432 15.52 9.91 -22.36
C ASN A 432 15.86 8.54 -22.99
N GLY A 433 15.11 7.49 -22.62
CA GLY A 433 15.21 6.16 -23.24
C GLY A 433 16.13 5.13 -22.57
N GLN A 434 16.65 5.38 -21.35
CA GLN A 434 17.34 4.33 -20.57
C GLN A 434 17.01 4.39 -19.07
N VAL A 435 16.23 3.42 -18.58
CA VAL A 435 16.01 3.20 -17.14
C VAL A 435 17.09 2.23 -16.63
N THR A 436 18.02 2.71 -15.79
CA THR A 436 19.12 1.89 -15.23
C THR A 436 19.16 1.96 -13.72
N ALA A 437 19.60 0.88 -13.06
CA ALA A 437 19.65 0.78 -11.61
C ALA A 437 20.56 1.84 -10.97
N VAL A 438 21.67 2.19 -11.67
CA VAL A 438 22.59 3.25 -11.24
C VAL A 438 21.93 4.64 -11.30
N ALA A 439 21.15 4.94 -12.35
CA ALA A 439 20.45 6.22 -12.46
C ALA A 439 19.38 6.37 -11.37
N ILE A 440 18.59 5.30 -11.13
CA ILE A 440 17.57 5.27 -10.06
C ILE A 440 18.23 5.41 -8.68
N SER A 441 19.26 4.61 -8.38
CA SER A 441 19.94 4.67 -7.08
C SER A 441 20.62 6.02 -6.79
N ARG A 442 21.05 6.74 -7.82
CA ARG A 442 21.58 8.11 -7.68
C ARG A 442 20.44 9.08 -7.36
N ARG A 443 19.32 8.98 -8.08
CA ARG A 443 18.13 9.79 -7.86
C ARG A 443 17.59 9.64 -6.43
N TRP A 444 17.52 8.42 -5.90
CA TRP A 444 17.10 8.16 -4.52
C TRP A 444 18.06 8.72 -3.45
N ARG A 445 19.33 8.96 -3.79
CA ARG A 445 20.32 9.55 -2.87
C ARG A 445 20.26 11.08 -2.83
N ASP A 446 19.72 11.72 -3.86
CA ASP A 446 19.60 13.17 -3.94
C ASP A 446 18.41 13.65 -3.09
N TYR A 447 18.70 14.30 -1.96
CA TYR A 447 17.73 14.66 -0.91
C TYR A 447 16.63 15.64 -1.35
N GLU A 448 16.84 16.40 -2.43
CA GLU A 448 15.84 17.30 -3.03
C GLU A 448 14.73 16.54 -3.80
N ALA A 449 14.87 15.23 -4.03
CA ALA A 449 13.94 14.42 -4.82
C ALA A 449 12.72 13.88 -4.04
N ARG A 450 12.54 14.25 -2.77
CA ARG A 450 11.44 13.80 -1.86
C ARG A 450 10.03 14.29 -2.22
N SER A 451 9.77 14.53 -3.49
CA SER A 451 8.49 14.99 -4.01
C SER A 451 7.68 13.78 -4.51
N MET A 452 6.41 13.66 -4.13
CA MET A 452 5.50 12.63 -4.64
C MET A 452 4.99 12.96 -6.06
N ILE A 453 5.93 13.08 -7.01
CA ILE A 453 5.65 13.48 -8.40
C ILE A 453 5.78 12.27 -9.31
N ALA A 454 4.71 11.95 -10.04
CA ALA A 454 4.67 10.88 -11.02
C ALA A 454 4.50 11.44 -12.43
N VAL A 455 5.48 11.25 -13.32
CA VAL A 455 5.34 11.60 -14.74
C VAL A 455 4.61 10.45 -15.45
N ILE A 456 3.40 10.71 -15.94
CA ILE A 456 2.43 9.67 -16.35
C ILE A 456 2.15 9.63 -17.85
N GLY A 457 2.49 10.69 -18.58
CA GLY A 457 2.24 10.76 -20.02
C GLY A 457 2.72 12.06 -20.63
N ALA A 458 2.23 12.37 -21.82
CA ALA A 458 2.43 13.68 -22.42
C ALA A 458 1.18 14.16 -23.17
N SER A 459 0.99 15.46 -23.19
CA SER A 459 -0.02 16.17 -23.98
C SER A 459 0.65 16.92 -25.14
N SER A 460 -0.12 17.70 -25.89
CA SER A 460 0.37 18.70 -26.87
C SER A 460 1.34 19.70 -26.28
N ASP A 461 1.34 19.78 -24.94
CA ASP A 461 1.89 20.79 -24.06
C ASP A 461 3.20 20.29 -23.38
N GLY A 462 3.43 18.98 -23.29
CA GLY A 462 4.66 18.43 -22.72
C GLY A 462 4.37 17.25 -21.82
N THR A 463 5.34 16.87 -20.98
CA THR A 463 5.14 15.78 -20.03
C THR A 463 4.07 16.16 -19.00
N ILE A 464 3.09 15.28 -18.81
CA ILE A 464 2.10 15.40 -17.76
C ILE A 464 2.59 14.63 -16.54
N ALA A 465 2.55 15.31 -15.40
CA ALA A 465 2.86 14.73 -14.11
C ALA A 465 1.71 14.97 -13.12
N ILE A 466 1.64 14.11 -12.11
CA ILE A 466 0.79 14.26 -10.94
C ILE A 466 1.68 14.49 -9.72
N ASP A 467 1.48 15.58 -8.99
CA ASP A 467 2.13 15.85 -7.72
C ASP A 467 1.12 15.63 -6.57
N PHE A 468 1.29 14.56 -5.79
CA PHE A 468 0.39 14.24 -4.70
C PHE A 468 0.52 15.17 -3.48
N ASP A 469 1.56 16.02 -3.43
CA ASP A 469 1.72 17.03 -2.39
C ASP A 469 0.97 18.33 -2.77
N SER A 470 1.02 18.77 -4.05
CA SER A 470 0.33 19.99 -4.52
C SER A 470 -1.07 19.77 -5.06
N ASP A 471 -1.28 18.73 -5.87
CA ASP A 471 -2.53 18.53 -6.62
C ASP A 471 -3.60 17.87 -5.75
N GLY A 472 -3.16 17.05 -4.79
CA GLY A 472 -3.99 16.48 -3.76
C GLY A 472 -3.60 15.05 -3.41
N PRO A 473 -3.97 14.58 -2.20
CA PRO A 473 -3.50 13.30 -1.68
C PRO A 473 -4.19 12.07 -2.29
N HIS A 474 -5.38 12.24 -2.89
CA HIS A 474 -6.19 11.14 -3.39
C HIS A 474 -6.57 11.35 -4.85
N ALA A 475 -6.61 10.24 -5.59
CA ALA A 475 -6.92 10.22 -7.01
C ALA A 475 -8.07 9.26 -7.34
N VAL A 476 -8.89 9.65 -8.30
CA VAL A 476 -9.95 8.82 -8.89
C VAL A 476 -9.64 8.61 -10.36
N VAL A 477 -9.67 7.35 -10.80
CA VAL A 477 -9.38 6.94 -12.18
C VAL A 477 -10.59 6.20 -12.74
N VAL A 478 -11.18 6.72 -13.81
CA VAL A 478 -12.34 6.10 -14.46
C VAL A 478 -12.02 5.73 -15.90
N GLY A 479 -12.52 4.59 -16.34
CA GLY A 479 -12.31 4.15 -17.71
C GLY A 479 -12.95 2.80 -17.99
N THR A 480 -13.53 2.66 -19.18
CA THR A 480 -14.15 1.39 -19.62
C THR A 480 -13.09 0.32 -19.93
N THR A 481 -13.51 -0.94 -20.08
CA THR A 481 -12.62 -2.00 -20.55
C THR A 481 -11.94 -1.59 -21.87
N GLY A 482 -10.63 -1.85 -21.96
CA GLY A 482 -9.81 -1.48 -23.13
C GLY A 482 -9.56 0.02 -23.30
N SER A 483 -9.86 0.86 -22.30
CA SER A 483 -9.53 2.29 -22.33
C SER A 483 -8.07 2.59 -21.98
N GLY A 484 -7.34 1.62 -21.41
CA GLY A 484 -5.97 1.80 -20.89
C GLY A 484 -5.89 2.03 -19.38
N LYS A 485 -6.98 1.86 -18.61
CA LYS A 485 -7.02 2.06 -17.15
C LYS A 485 -5.91 1.30 -16.39
N SER A 486 -5.77 -0.01 -16.61
CA SER A 486 -4.75 -0.82 -15.93
C SER A 486 -3.34 -0.41 -16.33
N GLU A 487 -3.14 -0.01 -17.58
CA GLU A 487 -1.84 0.51 -18.06
C GLU A 487 -1.49 1.85 -17.40
N PHE A 488 -2.46 2.74 -17.27
CA PHE A 488 -2.31 3.99 -16.52
C PHE A 488 -1.89 3.76 -15.07
N LEU A 489 -2.53 2.82 -14.37
CA LEU A 489 -2.18 2.50 -12.98
C LEU A 489 -0.75 1.93 -12.87
N ARG A 490 -0.34 1.05 -13.77
CA ARG A 490 1.04 0.53 -13.83
C ARG A 490 2.05 1.64 -14.07
N THR A 491 1.81 2.49 -15.08
CA THR A 491 2.65 3.65 -15.41
C THR A 491 2.79 4.59 -14.20
N LEU A 492 1.70 4.86 -13.49
CA LEU A 492 1.70 5.67 -12.27
C LEU A 492 2.53 5.03 -11.15
N ILE A 493 2.34 3.72 -10.88
CA ILE A 493 3.10 2.98 -9.86
C ILE A 493 4.59 3.00 -10.18
N LEU A 494 4.98 2.69 -11.42
CA LEU A 494 6.39 2.67 -11.83
C LEU A 494 7.01 4.07 -11.81
N ALA A 495 6.31 5.10 -12.27
CA ALA A 495 6.81 6.48 -12.25
C ALA A 495 7.12 6.94 -10.82
N LEU A 496 6.27 6.58 -9.86
CA LEU A 496 6.49 6.84 -8.44
C LEU A 496 7.66 6.01 -7.87
N ALA A 497 7.73 4.72 -8.19
CA ALA A 497 8.78 3.82 -7.72
C ALA A 497 10.18 4.21 -8.24
N VAL A 498 10.27 4.67 -9.50
CA VAL A 498 11.50 5.16 -10.11
C VAL A 498 12.00 6.45 -9.47
N ARG A 499 11.10 7.25 -8.87
CA ARG A 499 11.44 8.54 -8.26
C ARG A 499 11.72 8.44 -6.77
N SER A 500 10.99 7.61 -6.04
CA SER A 500 11.05 7.52 -4.57
C SER A 500 11.58 6.17 -4.12
N SER A 501 12.39 6.14 -3.05
CA SER A 501 12.93 4.88 -2.53
C SER A 501 11.89 4.09 -1.71
N PRO A 502 12.07 2.77 -1.50
CA PRO A 502 11.17 1.96 -0.66
C PRO A 502 11.07 2.40 0.81
N SER A 503 12.07 3.13 1.30
CA SER A 503 12.05 3.75 2.64
C SER A 503 11.29 5.08 2.69
N GLU A 504 10.88 5.62 1.54
CA GLU A 504 10.12 6.86 1.42
C GLU A 504 8.69 6.63 0.93
N LEU A 505 8.45 5.58 0.14
CA LEU A 505 7.17 5.27 -0.47
C LEU A 505 6.86 3.76 -0.44
N ASN A 506 5.66 3.42 -0.01
CA ASN A 506 5.12 2.07 -0.04
C ASN A 506 3.77 1.98 -0.74
N PHE A 507 3.51 0.81 -1.34
CA PHE A 507 2.27 0.52 -2.04
C PHE A 507 1.50 -0.62 -1.38
N VAL A 508 0.18 -0.44 -1.32
CA VAL A 508 -0.80 -1.51 -1.12
C VAL A 508 -1.61 -1.63 -2.41
N LEU A 509 -1.63 -2.82 -2.99
CA LEU A 509 -2.32 -3.09 -4.25
C LEU A 509 -3.54 -3.98 -3.97
N ILE A 510 -4.72 -3.53 -4.39
CA ILE A 510 -5.99 -4.27 -4.24
C ILE A 510 -6.55 -4.54 -5.65
N ASP A 511 -6.56 -5.80 -6.06
CA ASP A 511 -7.11 -6.29 -7.33
C ASP A 511 -8.24 -7.29 -7.08
N TYR A 512 -9.49 -6.80 -7.11
CA TYR A 512 -10.64 -7.62 -6.75
C TYR A 512 -10.99 -8.72 -7.77
N LYS A 513 -10.71 -8.51 -9.05
CA LYS A 513 -11.14 -9.43 -10.12
C LYS A 513 -10.08 -10.46 -10.54
N GLY A 514 -8.98 -10.56 -9.80
CA GLY A 514 -7.85 -11.41 -10.17
C GLY A 514 -7.26 -11.01 -11.53
N GLY A 515 -7.31 -9.71 -11.85
CA GLY A 515 -6.66 -9.22 -13.04
C GLY A 515 -5.15 -9.39 -12.90
N ALA A 516 -4.47 -9.65 -14.01
CA ALA A 516 -3.01 -9.47 -14.06
C ALA A 516 -2.62 -7.96 -14.04
N ALA A 517 -3.49 -7.09 -13.50
CA ALA A 517 -3.32 -5.63 -13.56
C ALA A 517 -2.06 -5.22 -12.80
N PHE A 518 -1.76 -5.90 -11.69
CA PHE A 518 -0.61 -5.59 -10.85
C PHE A 518 0.44 -6.69 -10.75
N ASP A 519 0.27 -7.86 -11.37
CA ASP A 519 1.15 -9.04 -11.21
C ASP A 519 2.65 -8.71 -11.25
N ALA A 520 3.11 -8.02 -12.28
CA ALA A 520 4.52 -7.64 -12.37
C ALA A 520 4.95 -6.62 -11.31
N CYS A 521 4.05 -5.70 -10.93
CA CYS A 521 4.32 -4.71 -9.88
C CYS A 521 4.42 -5.34 -8.48
N THR A 522 3.88 -6.54 -8.26
CA THR A 522 3.93 -7.22 -6.93
C THR A 522 5.35 -7.49 -6.44
N HIS A 523 6.32 -7.57 -7.35
CA HIS A 523 7.73 -7.81 -7.05
C HIS A 523 8.50 -6.52 -6.72
N LEU A 524 7.88 -5.34 -6.83
CA LEU A 524 8.54 -4.08 -6.46
C LEU A 524 8.90 -4.06 -4.97
N PRO A 525 10.10 -3.58 -4.59
CA PRO A 525 10.52 -3.51 -3.19
C PRO A 525 9.65 -2.55 -2.35
N HIS A 526 8.92 -1.64 -3.00
CA HIS A 526 7.96 -0.71 -2.40
C HIS A 526 6.64 -1.38 -1.98
N VAL A 527 6.29 -2.53 -2.56
CA VAL A 527 4.98 -3.16 -2.31
C VAL A 527 5.00 -3.89 -0.97
N VAL A 528 4.16 -3.42 -0.05
CA VAL A 528 4.04 -3.97 1.31
C VAL A 528 2.87 -4.93 1.47
N GLY A 529 1.94 -4.93 0.52
CA GLY A 529 0.81 -5.84 0.52
C GLY A 529 0.08 -5.87 -0.82
N VAL A 530 -0.29 -7.07 -1.23
CA VAL A 530 -1.10 -7.34 -2.42
C VAL A 530 -2.32 -8.12 -1.95
N ILE A 531 -3.48 -7.68 -2.40
CA ILE A 531 -4.76 -8.22 -1.99
C ILE A 531 -5.52 -8.56 -3.27
N THR A 532 -5.75 -9.85 -3.48
CA THR A 532 -6.47 -10.40 -4.62
C THR A 532 -7.62 -11.26 -4.13
N ASP A 533 -8.70 -11.37 -4.91
CA ASP A 533 -9.79 -12.32 -4.66
C ASP A 533 -10.33 -12.20 -3.21
N LEU A 534 -10.72 -10.98 -2.84
CA LEU A 534 -11.19 -10.64 -1.50
C LEU A 534 -12.52 -11.33 -1.23
N ASP A 535 -12.49 -12.43 -0.49
CA ASP A 535 -13.67 -12.86 0.24
C ASP A 535 -14.02 -11.85 1.35
N THR A 536 -15.25 -11.94 1.88
CA THR A 536 -15.75 -11.02 2.91
C THR A 536 -14.85 -11.01 4.15
N GLY A 537 -14.27 -12.16 4.54
CA GLY A 537 -13.44 -12.27 5.74
C GLY A 537 -12.06 -11.63 5.59
N LEU A 538 -11.40 -11.82 4.44
CA LEU A 538 -10.14 -11.18 4.10
C LEU A 538 -10.32 -9.67 3.95
N ALA A 539 -11.46 -9.21 3.41
CA ALA A 539 -11.76 -7.79 3.26
C ALA A 539 -11.87 -7.09 4.62
N GLU A 540 -12.63 -7.66 5.56
CA GLU A 540 -12.74 -7.15 6.93
C GLU A 540 -11.38 -7.11 7.64
N ARG A 541 -10.58 -8.16 7.48
CA ARG A 541 -9.22 -8.25 8.05
C ARG A 541 -8.29 -7.15 7.51
N VAL A 542 -8.31 -6.92 6.19
CA VAL A 542 -7.53 -5.87 5.53
C VAL A 542 -7.94 -4.49 6.02
N LEU A 543 -9.25 -4.20 6.07
CA LEU A 543 -9.76 -2.91 6.57
C LEU A 543 -9.33 -2.66 8.01
N THR A 544 -9.49 -3.66 8.87
CA THR A 544 -9.08 -3.59 10.28
C THR A 544 -7.58 -3.29 10.41
N SER A 545 -6.77 -3.88 9.53
CA SER A 545 -5.32 -3.67 9.48
C SER A 545 -4.94 -2.28 8.96
N LEU A 546 -5.65 -1.75 7.95
CA LEU A 546 -5.46 -0.39 7.44
C LEU A 546 -5.87 0.67 8.48
N GLU A 547 -6.95 0.45 9.22
CA GLU A 547 -7.36 1.32 10.32
C GLU A 547 -6.36 1.27 11.49
N ALA A 548 -5.80 0.09 11.78
CA ALA A 548 -4.70 -0.05 12.72
C ALA A 548 -3.45 0.73 12.26
N GLU A 549 -3.16 0.73 10.96
CA GLU A 549 -2.05 1.47 10.37
C GLU A 549 -2.25 2.99 10.51
N LEU A 550 -3.46 3.51 10.27
CA LEU A 550 -3.77 4.92 10.51
C LEU A 550 -3.54 5.31 11.98
N ARG A 551 -4.01 4.48 12.93
CA ARG A 551 -3.77 4.72 14.37
C ARG A 551 -2.30 4.64 14.75
N TYR A 552 -1.54 3.74 14.13
CA TYR A 552 -0.09 3.65 14.32
C TYR A 552 0.61 4.93 13.85
N ARG A 553 0.28 5.41 12.64
CA ARG A 553 0.81 6.65 12.06
C ARG A 553 0.47 7.86 12.90
N GLU A 554 -0.76 7.96 13.40
CA GLU A 554 -1.20 9.05 14.31
C GLU A 554 -0.35 9.11 15.58
N ARG A 555 -0.07 7.97 16.20
CA ARG A 555 0.78 7.91 17.41
C ARG A 555 2.22 8.32 17.11
N LYS A 556 2.81 7.76 16.04
CA LYS A 556 4.18 8.08 15.64
C LYS A 556 4.37 9.56 15.27
N LEU A 557 3.37 10.18 14.65
CA LEU A 557 3.39 11.62 14.35
C LEU A 557 3.40 12.48 15.63
N ARG A 558 2.69 12.05 16.69
CA ARG A 558 2.67 12.74 18.00
C ARG A 558 4.00 12.63 18.74
N ASP A 559 4.70 11.52 18.58
CA ASP A 559 5.98 11.25 19.24
C ASP A 559 7.17 11.98 18.56
N PHE A 560 6.91 12.84 17.56
CA PHE A 560 7.90 13.60 16.78
C PHE A 560 8.95 12.74 16.05
N ASP A 561 8.67 11.45 15.85
CA ASP A 561 9.55 10.54 15.12
C ASP A 561 9.45 10.88 13.61
N LYS A 562 10.49 11.51 13.08
CA LYS A 562 10.47 12.08 11.72
C LYS A 562 10.79 11.00 10.69
N THR A 563 9.85 10.89 9.73
CA THR A 563 9.84 10.16 8.45
C THR A 563 9.32 8.72 8.50
N LEU A 564 7.99 8.58 8.53
CA LEU A 564 7.31 7.38 8.02
C LEU A 564 7.22 7.46 6.50
N PRO A 565 7.44 6.34 5.77
CA PRO A 565 7.19 6.29 4.34
C PRO A 565 5.73 6.66 4.03
N ARG A 566 5.51 7.37 2.92
CA ARG A 566 4.17 7.58 2.37
C ARG A 566 3.58 6.23 1.98
N LEU A 567 2.29 6.03 2.21
CA LEU A 567 1.57 4.81 1.86
C LEU A 567 0.54 5.14 0.78
N VAL A 568 0.65 4.54 -0.39
CA VAL A 568 -0.33 4.69 -1.47
C VAL A 568 -1.13 3.39 -1.56
N VAL A 569 -2.43 3.48 -1.29
CA VAL A 569 -3.39 2.38 -1.43
C VAL A 569 -4.04 2.50 -2.80
N ILE A 570 -3.80 1.54 -3.69
CA ILE A 570 -4.39 1.49 -5.03
C ILE A 570 -5.45 0.39 -5.08
N VAL A 571 -6.67 0.77 -5.44
CA VAL A 571 -7.81 -0.13 -5.59
C VAL A 571 -8.22 -0.18 -7.05
N ASP A 572 -8.02 -1.31 -7.72
CA ASP A 572 -8.61 -1.55 -9.04
C ASP A 572 -10.01 -2.17 -8.92
N GLU A 573 -10.91 -1.67 -9.76
CA GLU A 573 -12.31 -2.08 -9.84
C GLU A 573 -13.11 -1.96 -8.54
N LEU A 574 -13.14 -0.75 -7.96
CA LEU A 574 -13.90 -0.48 -6.73
C LEU A 574 -15.38 -0.90 -6.81
N ALA A 575 -15.99 -0.86 -8.00
CA ALA A 575 -17.39 -1.26 -8.19
C ALA A 575 -17.68 -2.70 -7.86
N ALA A 576 -16.75 -3.61 -8.11
CA ALA A 576 -16.94 -5.01 -7.76
C ALA A 576 -16.82 -5.19 -6.24
N LEU A 577 -15.79 -4.57 -5.65
CA LEU A 577 -15.57 -4.61 -4.20
C LEU A 577 -16.74 -4.01 -3.40
N ALA A 578 -17.36 -2.93 -3.89
CA ALA A 578 -18.50 -2.28 -3.24
C ALA A 578 -19.77 -3.13 -3.18
N VAL A 579 -19.96 -4.02 -4.16
CA VAL A 579 -21.15 -4.89 -4.22
C VAL A 579 -21.02 -6.02 -3.21
N ASP A 580 -19.83 -6.60 -3.11
CA ASP A 580 -19.59 -7.80 -2.29
C ASP A 580 -19.23 -7.45 -0.84
N VAL A 581 -18.63 -6.27 -0.59
CA VAL A 581 -18.27 -5.76 0.75
C VAL A 581 -18.63 -4.27 0.88
N PRO A 582 -19.92 -3.91 1.05
CA PRO A 582 -20.37 -2.51 1.12
C PRO A 582 -19.70 -1.69 2.24
N GLU A 583 -19.41 -2.31 3.38
CA GLU A 583 -18.75 -1.70 4.53
C GLU A 583 -17.36 -1.15 4.18
N PHE A 584 -16.70 -1.76 3.18
CA PHE A 584 -15.38 -1.34 2.69
C PHE A 584 -15.37 0.11 2.18
N ILE A 585 -16.48 0.56 1.57
CA ILE A 585 -16.60 1.92 1.05
C ILE A 585 -16.58 2.95 2.18
N GLY A 586 -17.26 2.66 3.29
CA GLY A 586 -17.27 3.53 4.47
C GLY A 586 -15.87 3.73 5.05
N SER A 587 -15.10 2.64 5.20
CA SER A 587 -13.72 2.72 5.70
C SER A 587 -12.77 3.41 4.72
N LEU A 588 -12.94 3.24 3.40
CA LEU A 588 -12.17 3.99 2.40
C LEU A 588 -12.40 5.50 2.48
N VAL A 589 -13.63 5.95 2.72
CA VAL A 589 -13.93 7.37 2.95
C VAL A 589 -13.23 7.87 4.21
N SER A 590 -13.21 7.08 5.29
CA SER A 590 -12.46 7.42 6.51
C SER A 590 -10.95 7.57 6.23
N ILE A 591 -10.38 6.67 5.42
CA ILE A 591 -8.99 6.75 4.96
C ILE A 591 -8.76 8.03 4.15
N ALA A 592 -9.65 8.37 3.22
CA ALA A 592 -9.51 9.59 2.41
C ALA A 592 -9.60 10.88 3.27
N GLN A 593 -10.43 10.90 4.31
CA GLN A 593 -10.55 12.08 5.18
C GLN A 593 -9.34 12.27 6.11
N ARG A 594 -8.79 11.18 6.66
CA ARG A 594 -7.66 11.24 7.63
C ARG A 594 -6.29 11.14 6.97
N GLY A 595 -6.21 10.48 5.82
CA GLY A 595 -4.98 10.00 5.18
C GLY A 595 -3.99 11.09 4.84
N ARG A 596 -4.47 12.27 4.38
CA ARG A 596 -3.61 13.42 4.02
C ARG A 596 -2.58 13.77 5.11
N SER A 597 -3.03 13.89 6.35
CA SER A 597 -2.17 14.29 7.48
C SER A 597 -1.21 13.19 7.93
N LEU A 598 -1.49 11.95 7.53
CA LEU A 598 -0.76 10.74 7.93
C LEU A 598 0.13 10.20 6.82
N GLY A 599 0.19 10.89 5.67
CA GLY A 599 0.93 10.46 4.48
C GLY A 599 0.34 9.18 3.86
N VAL A 600 -0.97 8.99 3.98
CA VAL A 600 -1.70 7.90 3.32
C VAL A 600 -2.50 8.48 2.16
N HIS A 601 -2.23 7.96 0.96
CA HIS A 601 -2.81 8.36 -0.31
C HIS A 601 -3.70 7.23 -0.82
N LEU A 602 -4.77 7.58 -1.52
CA LEU A 602 -5.77 6.62 -2.00
C LEU A 602 -5.99 6.86 -3.48
N ILE A 603 -5.77 5.83 -4.29
CA ILE A 603 -6.00 5.84 -5.73
C ILE A 603 -7.08 4.81 -6.02
N VAL A 604 -8.25 5.28 -6.41
CA VAL A 604 -9.41 4.42 -6.67
C VAL A 604 -9.66 4.37 -8.16
N ALA A 605 -9.77 3.16 -8.71
CA ALA A 605 -10.09 2.95 -10.10
C ALA A 605 -11.41 2.20 -10.29
N THR A 606 -12.24 2.61 -11.25
CA THR A 606 -13.54 1.96 -11.54
C THR A 606 -13.92 2.04 -13.01
N GLN A 607 -14.61 1.02 -13.51
CA GLN A 607 -15.24 1.07 -14.84
C GLN A 607 -16.62 1.75 -14.84
N ARG A 608 -17.27 1.85 -13.67
CA ARG A 608 -18.64 2.34 -13.50
C ARG A 608 -18.68 3.43 -12.43
N PRO A 609 -18.42 4.71 -12.78
CA PRO A 609 -18.33 5.78 -11.79
C PRO A 609 -19.62 5.96 -10.97
N GLY A 610 -20.77 6.07 -11.64
CA GLY A 610 -22.06 6.34 -10.99
C GLY A 610 -22.61 5.22 -10.08
N ALA A 611 -21.98 4.05 -10.05
CA ALA A 611 -22.41 2.95 -9.18
C ALA A 611 -21.80 3.01 -7.77
N VAL A 612 -20.71 3.76 -7.56
CA VAL A 612 -19.83 3.57 -6.39
C VAL A 612 -19.20 4.86 -5.87
N LEU A 613 -18.93 5.81 -6.74
CA LEU A 613 -18.26 7.05 -6.36
C LEU A 613 -19.27 7.99 -5.72
N SER A 614 -19.31 8.03 -4.39
CA SER A 614 -20.12 8.99 -3.67
C SER A 614 -19.56 10.41 -3.77
N ALA A 615 -20.40 11.41 -3.52
CA ALA A 615 -19.97 12.81 -3.43
C ALA A 615 -18.85 13.00 -2.39
N ASP A 616 -18.84 12.22 -1.30
CA ASP A 616 -17.82 12.27 -0.26
C ASP A 616 -16.46 11.79 -0.75
N VAL A 617 -16.40 10.73 -1.57
CA VAL A 617 -15.14 10.25 -2.18
C VAL A 617 -14.60 11.31 -3.14
N LEU A 618 -15.46 11.85 -4.01
CA LEU A 618 -15.07 12.88 -4.98
C LEU A 618 -14.65 14.20 -4.32
N ALA A 619 -15.26 14.56 -3.19
CA ALA A 619 -14.89 15.75 -2.42
C ALA A 619 -13.49 15.65 -1.80
N ASN A 620 -13.00 14.44 -1.54
CA ASN A 620 -11.66 14.19 -0.98
C ASN A 620 -10.61 13.85 -2.05
N ALA A 621 -11.02 13.63 -3.31
CA ALA A 621 -10.13 13.33 -4.43
C ALA A 621 -10.10 14.49 -5.44
N ASN A 622 -9.07 15.33 -5.32
CA ASN A 622 -8.82 16.44 -6.24
C ASN A 622 -8.32 15.95 -7.61
N ILE A 623 -7.47 14.93 -7.62
CA ILE A 623 -6.92 14.38 -8.86
C ILE A 623 -7.98 13.46 -9.48
N ARG A 624 -8.56 13.87 -10.61
CA ARG A 624 -9.60 13.09 -11.28
C ARG A 624 -9.19 12.82 -12.72
N VAL A 625 -9.02 11.56 -13.05
CA VAL A 625 -8.58 11.09 -14.36
C VAL A 625 -9.69 10.29 -15.01
N ALA A 626 -10.13 10.72 -16.19
CA ALA A 626 -11.06 10.01 -17.03
C ALA A 626 -10.38 9.57 -18.33
N LEU A 627 -10.16 8.27 -18.47
CA LEU A 627 -9.93 7.64 -19.77
C LEU A 627 -11.26 7.52 -20.52
N ARG A 628 -11.27 6.80 -21.65
CA ARG A 628 -12.51 6.58 -22.42
C ARG A 628 -13.64 5.98 -21.55
N VAL A 629 -14.70 6.76 -21.35
CA VAL A 629 -15.92 6.40 -20.60
C VAL A 629 -17.10 6.07 -21.54
N GLN A 630 -18.21 5.53 -21.00
CA GLN A 630 -19.37 5.13 -21.81
C GLN A 630 -20.26 6.30 -22.21
N SER A 631 -20.40 7.30 -21.34
CA SER A 631 -21.35 8.39 -21.54
C SER A 631 -20.72 9.76 -21.26
N VAL A 632 -21.29 10.79 -21.89
CA VAL A 632 -20.94 12.21 -21.62
C VAL A 632 -21.23 12.57 -20.16
N HIS A 633 -22.27 11.97 -19.56
CA HIS A 633 -22.61 12.17 -18.15
C HIS A 633 -21.48 11.72 -17.23
N ASP A 634 -20.95 10.51 -17.42
CA ASP A 634 -19.82 9.99 -16.63
C ASP A 634 -18.59 10.89 -16.74
N SER A 635 -18.33 11.39 -17.95
CA SER A 635 -17.22 12.33 -18.19
C SER A 635 -17.44 13.65 -17.45
N GLN A 636 -18.66 14.19 -17.51
CA GLN A 636 -19.02 15.45 -16.86
C GLN A 636 -18.95 15.34 -15.33
N GLU A 637 -19.41 14.23 -14.76
CA GLU A 637 -19.40 13.96 -13.32
C GLU A 637 -17.96 13.91 -12.76
N ILE A 638 -17.04 13.32 -13.51
CA ILE A 638 -15.67 13.08 -13.02
C ILE A 638 -14.73 14.25 -13.34
N VAL A 639 -14.69 14.74 -14.59
CA VAL A 639 -13.73 15.79 -15.01
C VAL A 639 -14.39 17.13 -15.33
N GLY A 640 -15.71 17.27 -15.16
CA GLY A 640 -16.44 18.52 -15.42
C GLY A 640 -16.54 18.89 -16.90
N SER A 641 -16.25 17.95 -17.81
CA SER A 641 -16.31 18.13 -19.26
C SER A 641 -16.75 16.83 -19.92
N GLY A 642 -17.44 16.91 -21.06
CA GLY A 642 -17.85 15.76 -21.87
C GLY A 642 -16.74 15.09 -22.68
N VAL A 643 -15.51 15.62 -22.64
CA VAL A 643 -14.43 15.26 -23.57
C VAL A 643 -14.03 13.79 -23.54
N ALA A 644 -14.04 13.13 -22.37
CA ALA A 644 -13.56 11.76 -22.23
C ALA A 644 -14.49 10.71 -22.86
N ALA A 645 -15.77 11.05 -23.05
CA ALA A 645 -16.71 10.23 -23.80
C ALA A 645 -16.43 10.24 -25.31
N GLY A 646 -15.74 11.26 -25.81
CA GLY A 646 -15.36 11.42 -27.21
C GLY A 646 -14.08 10.69 -27.61
N PHE A 647 -13.32 10.13 -26.65
CA PHE A 647 -12.09 9.40 -26.96
C PHE A 647 -12.39 8.10 -27.74
N THR A 648 -11.60 7.84 -28.79
CA THR A 648 -11.79 6.68 -29.66
C THR A 648 -11.22 5.40 -29.04
N ARG A 649 -11.63 4.23 -29.55
CA ARG A 649 -11.12 2.93 -29.09
C ARG A 649 -9.71 2.63 -29.60
N ASP A 650 -9.31 3.27 -30.69
CA ASP A 650 -8.05 3.00 -31.38
C ASP A 650 -6.83 3.60 -30.67
N VAL A 651 -7.06 4.51 -29.72
CA VAL A 651 -6.02 5.20 -28.93
C VAL A 651 -6.23 4.93 -27.43
N PRO A 652 -5.99 3.70 -26.94
CA PRO A 652 -6.03 3.40 -25.51
C PRO A 652 -4.97 4.22 -24.76
N GLY A 653 -5.27 4.63 -23.54
CA GLY A 653 -4.41 5.51 -22.73
C GLY A 653 -4.65 7.00 -22.93
N ARG A 654 -5.49 7.41 -23.90
CA ARG A 654 -5.99 8.78 -24.00
C ARG A 654 -6.83 9.11 -22.77
N ALA A 655 -6.46 10.19 -22.08
CA ALA A 655 -7.09 10.56 -20.82
C ALA A 655 -7.30 12.09 -20.72
N ALA A 656 -8.34 12.46 -19.98
CA ALA A 656 -8.57 13.80 -19.48
C ALA A 656 -8.30 13.79 -17.97
N MET A 657 -7.57 14.78 -17.46
CA MET A 657 -7.27 14.91 -16.03
C MET A 657 -7.66 16.30 -15.53
N ARG A 658 -8.30 16.31 -14.37
CA ARG A 658 -8.72 17.51 -13.64
C ARG A 658 -7.92 17.56 -12.33
N LEU A 659 -7.19 18.65 -12.10
CA LEU A 659 -6.44 18.91 -10.85
C LEU A 659 -7.06 20.03 -10.01
N GLY A 660 -7.77 20.95 -10.65
CA GLY A 660 -8.46 22.08 -10.03
C GLY A 660 -9.60 22.60 -10.92
N PRO A 661 -10.46 23.53 -10.45
CA PRO A 661 -11.68 23.93 -11.16
C PRO A 661 -11.48 24.36 -12.62
N ASN A 662 -10.31 24.95 -12.95
CA ASN A 662 -9.97 25.40 -14.30
C ASN A 662 -8.86 24.58 -14.98
N ASP A 663 -8.31 23.57 -14.30
CA ASP A 663 -7.13 22.84 -14.76
C ASP A 663 -7.54 21.51 -15.37
N LEU A 664 -7.93 21.54 -16.64
CA LEU A 664 -8.27 20.36 -17.44
C LEU A 664 -7.15 20.09 -18.44
N TYR A 665 -6.53 18.91 -18.34
CA TYR A 665 -5.48 18.46 -19.23
C TYR A 665 -5.97 17.28 -20.07
N ILE A 666 -5.65 17.28 -21.36
CA ILE A 666 -5.87 16.12 -22.24
C ILE A 666 -4.51 15.59 -22.65
N PHE A 667 -4.26 14.30 -22.42
CA PHE A 667 -2.95 13.72 -22.62
C PHE A 667 -3.02 12.26 -23.06
N GLN A 668 -1.88 11.76 -23.53
CA GLN A 668 -1.67 10.35 -23.79
C GLN A 668 -0.86 9.77 -22.64
N THR A 669 -1.40 8.73 -22.01
CA THR A 669 -0.68 7.95 -20.99
C THR A 669 0.51 7.24 -21.63
N ALA A 670 1.67 7.23 -20.96
CA ALA A 670 2.80 6.43 -21.38
C ALA A 670 2.46 4.93 -21.32
N MET A 671 2.81 4.23 -22.38
CA MET A 671 2.70 2.79 -22.51
C MET A 671 4.05 2.15 -22.18
N ILE A 672 4.02 1.02 -21.49
CA ILE A 672 5.20 0.20 -21.24
C ILE A 672 5.39 -0.67 -22.50
N ALA A 673 6.32 -0.30 -23.38
CA ALA A 673 6.51 -0.99 -24.67
C ALA A 673 7.18 -2.38 -24.52
N GLY A 674 8.00 -2.55 -23.49
CA GLY A 674 8.72 -3.79 -23.16
C GLY A 674 8.04 -4.66 -22.10
N ASN A 675 8.78 -5.63 -21.55
CA ASN A 675 8.31 -6.41 -20.43
C ASN A 675 8.42 -5.58 -19.15
N ILE A 676 7.29 -5.34 -18.48
CA ILE A 676 7.23 -4.63 -17.20
C ILE A 676 8.15 -5.28 -16.14
N ALA A 677 8.37 -6.60 -16.20
CA ALA A 677 9.27 -7.28 -15.29
C ALA A 677 10.72 -6.75 -15.38
N ASP A 678 11.18 -6.36 -16.56
CA ASP A 678 12.54 -5.85 -16.76
C ASP A 678 12.75 -4.52 -16.01
N ILE A 679 11.76 -3.63 -16.05
CA ILE A 679 11.78 -2.36 -15.30
C ILE A 679 11.74 -2.64 -13.79
N VAL A 680 10.95 -3.63 -13.36
CA VAL A 680 10.85 -4.02 -11.95
C VAL A 680 12.18 -4.60 -11.45
N GLU A 681 12.84 -5.46 -12.23
CA GLU A 681 14.17 -5.99 -11.91
C GLU A 681 15.20 -4.87 -11.75
N VAL A 682 15.17 -3.87 -12.63
CA VAL A 682 16.05 -2.68 -12.52
C VAL A 682 15.81 -1.89 -11.23
N ILE A 683 14.55 -1.77 -10.78
CA ILE A 683 14.20 -1.11 -9.51
C ILE A 683 14.64 -1.96 -8.30
N VAL A 684 14.51 -3.29 -8.38
CA VAL A 684 14.99 -4.22 -7.35
C VAL A 684 16.51 -4.10 -7.20
N GLU A 685 17.25 -4.11 -8.31
CA GLU A 685 18.70 -3.91 -8.31
C GLU A 685 19.09 -2.54 -7.70
N ALA A 686 18.35 -1.46 -8.02
CA ALA A 686 18.57 -0.16 -7.41
C ALA A 686 18.34 -0.16 -5.88
N SER A 687 17.39 -0.95 -5.38
CA SER A 687 17.13 -1.15 -3.95
C SER A 687 18.27 -1.89 -3.26
N GLU A 688 18.84 -2.89 -3.91
CA GLU A 688 20.02 -3.61 -3.41
C GLU A 688 21.26 -2.69 -3.37
N LEU A 689 21.49 -1.90 -4.42
CA LEU A 689 22.59 -0.93 -4.50
C LEU A 689 22.52 0.14 -3.42
N THR A 690 21.32 0.59 -3.07
CA THR A 690 21.09 1.59 -2.01
C THR A 690 21.02 0.98 -0.61
N LYS A 691 20.98 -0.35 -0.49
CA LYS A 691 20.73 -1.08 0.77
C LYS A 691 19.48 -0.57 1.48
N SER A 692 18.42 -0.31 0.72
CA SER A 692 17.16 0.17 1.26
C SER A 692 16.59 -0.84 2.26
N GLU A 693 16.17 -0.37 3.44
CA GLU A 693 15.52 -1.23 4.42
C GLU A 693 14.18 -1.76 3.88
N LYS A 694 13.88 -3.03 4.20
CA LYS A 694 12.62 -3.62 3.80
C LYS A 694 11.47 -2.89 4.53
N PRO A 695 10.47 -2.39 3.80
CA PRO A 695 9.42 -1.61 4.41
C PRO A 695 8.55 -2.45 5.35
N ARG A 696 8.05 -1.80 6.40
CA ARG A 696 7.10 -2.40 7.34
C ARG A 696 5.82 -2.76 6.60
N ARG A 697 5.37 -4.00 6.73
CA ARG A 697 4.05 -4.41 6.26
C ARG A 697 2.97 -3.96 7.24
N PRO A 698 1.86 -3.36 6.76
CA PRO A 698 0.73 -2.96 7.61
C PRO A 698 -0.11 -4.15 8.10
N TRP A 699 0.15 -5.35 7.60
CA TRP A 699 -0.46 -6.60 8.08
C TRP A 699 0.50 -7.77 7.92
N LEU A 700 0.17 -8.84 8.63
CA LEU A 700 0.81 -10.14 8.45
C LEU A 700 0.04 -10.97 7.42
N ASP A 701 0.70 -11.97 6.86
CA ASP A 701 0.04 -12.92 5.97
C ASP A 701 -1.07 -13.66 6.77
N PRO A 702 -2.24 -13.94 6.16
CA PRO A 702 -3.31 -14.64 6.86
C PRO A 702 -2.82 -16.00 7.35
N LEU A 703 -3.35 -16.45 8.49
CA LEU A 703 -2.99 -17.75 9.02
C LEU A 703 -3.34 -18.84 7.98
N PRO A 704 -2.42 -19.77 7.67
CA PRO A 704 -2.70 -20.83 6.74
C PRO A 704 -3.78 -21.76 7.31
N VAL A 705 -4.57 -22.39 6.43
CA VAL A 705 -5.57 -23.40 6.83
C VAL A 705 -4.92 -24.57 7.57
N VAL A 706 -3.66 -24.87 7.27
CA VAL A 706 -2.88 -25.89 7.96
C VAL A 706 -1.67 -25.24 8.60
N LEU A 707 -1.68 -25.15 9.92
CA LEU A 707 -0.60 -24.56 10.70
C LEU A 707 0.24 -25.67 11.35
N MET A 708 1.45 -25.92 10.87
CA MET A 708 2.31 -26.95 11.48
C MET A 708 3.05 -26.39 12.71
N ARG A 709 3.00 -27.11 13.83
CA ARG A 709 3.68 -26.70 15.09
C ARG A 709 5.18 -26.49 14.90
N ALA A 710 5.83 -27.37 14.13
CA ALA A 710 7.26 -27.30 13.85
C ALA A 710 7.69 -26.03 13.09
N ASN A 711 6.79 -25.44 12.30
CA ASN A 711 7.09 -24.24 11.50
C ASN A 711 7.00 -22.95 12.31
N VAL A 712 6.46 -23.01 13.53
CA VAL A 712 6.20 -21.83 14.38
C VAL A 712 7.07 -21.85 15.64
N CYS A 713 7.36 -23.02 16.20
CA CYS A 713 8.16 -23.15 17.43
C CYS A 713 9.59 -23.61 17.10
N GLU A 714 10.53 -22.69 16.92
CA GLU A 714 11.95 -22.99 16.62
C GLU A 714 12.70 -23.66 17.80
N ASN A 715 12.20 -23.52 19.03
CA ASN A 715 12.66 -24.25 20.21
C ASN A 715 11.43 -24.69 21.01
N ALA A 716 11.09 -25.98 20.99
CA ALA A 716 10.02 -26.50 21.82
C ALA A 716 10.48 -26.53 23.29
N ASP A 717 10.24 -25.44 24.03
CA ASP A 717 10.35 -25.45 25.49
C ASP A 717 9.51 -26.60 26.08
N GLU A 718 9.91 -27.11 27.25
CA GLU A 718 9.09 -28.09 27.96
C GLU A 718 7.65 -27.56 28.11
N PRO A 719 6.64 -28.38 27.79
CA PRO A 719 5.26 -27.92 27.70
C PRO A 719 4.78 -27.41 29.06
N ASN A 720 4.50 -26.11 29.14
CA ASN A 720 3.93 -25.50 30.34
C ASN A 720 2.43 -25.87 30.45
N PHE A 721 2.08 -26.67 31.46
CA PHE A 721 0.71 -27.13 31.69
C PHE A 721 -0.30 -25.99 31.91
N SER A 722 0.14 -24.81 32.37
CA SER A 722 -0.75 -23.65 32.53
C SER A 722 -0.78 -22.71 31.32
N GLN A 723 0.09 -22.92 30.32
CA GLN A 723 0.16 -22.11 29.10
C GLN A 723 0.56 -23.01 27.92
N LEU A 724 -0.33 -23.94 27.60
CA LEU A 724 -0.13 -24.89 26.52
C LEU A 724 -0.38 -24.22 25.17
N HIS A 725 0.67 -24.02 24.38
CA HIS A 725 0.55 -23.42 23.05
C HIS A 725 -0.05 -24.42 22.05
N ILE A 726 -1.27 -24.13 21.57
CA ILE A 726 -2.07 -25.03 20.71
C ILE A 726 -2.37 -24.47 19.32
N GLY A 727 -1.98 -23.25 19.02
CA GLY A 727 -2.22 -22.63 17.71
C GLY A 727 -1.87 -21.14 17.73
N MET A 728 -2.37 -20.39 16.76
CA MET A 728 -2.15 -18.94 16.66
C MET A 728 -3.49 -18.22 16.52
N LEU A 729 -3.62 -17.06 17.16
CA LEU A 729 -4.70 -16.09 16.93
C LEU A 729 -4.16 -14.96 16.05
N ASP A 730 -5.00 -14.45 15.17
CA ASP A 730 -4.70 -13.32 14.30
C ASP A 730 -5.42 -12.07 14.83
N ASP A 731 -4.63 -11.04 15.19
CA ASP A 731 -5.12 -9.75 15.67
C ASP A 731 -4.79 -8.66 14.63
N PRO A 732 -5.63 -8.49 13.60
CA PRO A 732 -5.42 -7.45 12.59
C PRO A 732 -5.49 -6.03 13.19
N SER A 733 -6.20 -5.85 14.31
CA SER A 733 -6.37 -4.53 14.96
C SER A 733 -5.09 -4.02 15.62
N CYS A 734 -4.18 -4.94 15.96
CA CYS A 734 -2.85 -4.67 16.47
C CYS A 734 -1.74 -5.11 15.51
N GLN A 735 -2.08 -5.54 14.30
CA GLN A 735 -1.16 -5.99 13.25
C GLN A 735 -0.19 -7.07 13.74
N ARG A 736 -0.68 -8.02 14.54
CA ARG A 736 0.15 -9.09 15.14
C ARG A 736 -0.59 -10.42 15.14
N GLN A 737 0.19 -11.50 15.20
CA GLN A 737 -0.32 -12.84 15.51
C GLN A 737 0.21 -13.23 16.88
N VAL A 738 -0.67 -13.81 17.71
CA VAL A 738 -0.36 -14.16 19.10
C VAL A 738 -0.59 -15.64 19.34
N ASN A 739 0.21 -16.22 20.24
CA ASN A 739 0.11 -17.62 20.60
C ASN A 739 -1.26 -17.90 21.24
N LEU A 740 -1.96 -18.91 20.73
CA LEU A 740 -3.15 -19.44 21.33
C LEU A 740 -2.76 -20.42 22.44
N THR A 741 -3.00 -20.05 23.69
CA THR A 741 -2.62 -20.86 24.85
C THR A 741 -3.83 -21.40 25.61
N LEU A 742 -3.79 -22.68 25.99
CA LEU A 742 -4.73 -23.30 26.93
C LEU A 742 -4.10 -23.44 28.32
N ASP A 743 -4.90 -23.26 29.36
CA ASP A 743 -4.50 -23.56 30.73
C ASP A 743 -5.08 -24.90 31.18
N LEU A 744 -4.28 -25.96 31.13
CA LEU A 744 -4.67 -27.29 31.58
C LEU A 744 -4.54 -27.47 33.10
N SER A 745 -4.39 -26.41 33.89
CA SER A 745 -4.64 -26.48 35.34
C SER A 745 -6.13 -26.51 35.67
N GLN A 746 -6.99 -26.23 34.68
CA GLN A 746 -8.45 -26.20 34.78
C GLN A 746 -9.08 -27.05 33.69
N HIS A 747 -10.35 -27.40 33.85
CA HIS A 747 -11.12 -28.05 32.80
C HIS A 747 -11.29 -27.15 31.58
N VAL A 748 -11.28 -27.77 30.40
CA VAL A 748 -11.46 -27.12 29.09
C VAL A 748 -12.63 -27.78 28.37
N LEU A 749 -13.52 -26.96 27.80
CA LEU A 749 -14.58 -27.41 26.90
C LEU A 749 -14.34 -26.83 25.50
N VAL A 750 -14.30 -27.69 24.49
CA VAL A 750 -14.17 -27.34 23.08
C VAL A 750 -15.48 -27.68 22.38
N THR A 751 -16.13 -26.69 21.81
CA THR A 751 -17.38 -26.84 21.06
C THR A 751 -17.13 -26.66 19.58
N GLY A 752 -17.91 -27.31 18.72
CA GLY A 752 -17.79 -27.13 17.28
C GLY A 752 -18.75 -27.97 16.47
N ASN A 753 -19.00 -27.56 15.23
CA ASN A 753 -19.83 -28.32 14.29
C ASN A 753 -19.17 -29.64 13.88
N SER A 754 -19.87 -30.47 13.11
CA SER A 754 -19.27 -31.69 12.55
C SER A 754 -18.09 -31.32 11.63
N ARG A 755 -16.99 -32.06 11.71
CA ARG A 755 -15.74 -31.83 10.93
C ARG A 755 -14.99 -30.51 11.20
N SER A 756 -15.35 -29.76 12.23
CA SER A 756 -14.62 -28.55 12.68
C SER A 756 -13.19 -28.83 13.21
N GLY A 757 -12.86 -30.09 13.51
CA GLY A 757 -11.54 -30.48 14.04
C GLY A 757 -11.49 -30.77 15.54
N LYS A 758 -12.64 -31.00 16.21
CA LYS A 758 -12.73 -31.36 17.64
C LYS A 758 -11.78 -32.51 18.03
N SER A 759 -11.89 -33.65 17.37
CA SER A 759 -11.03 -34.81 17.63
C SER A 759 -9.56 -34.53 17.31
N SER A 760 -9.28 -33.73 16.27
CA SER A 760 -7.90 -33.29 15.95
C SER A 760 -7.31 -32.41 17.04
N CYS A 761 -8.11 -31.52 17.64
CA CYS A 761 -7.71 -30.71 18.80
C CYS A 761 -7.33 -31.58 20.00
N LEU A 762 -8.10 -32.64 20.29
CA LEU A 762 -7.76 -33.57 21.37
C LEU A 762 -6.46 -34.32 21.11
N LYS A 763 -6.23 -34.77 19.86
CA LYS A 763 -4.99 -35.44 19.44
C LYS A 763 -3.78 -34.51 19.59
N LEU A 764 -3.92 -33.25 19.17
CA LEU A 764 -2.90 -32.22 19.36
C LEU A 764 -2.57 -32.05 20.85
N ILE A 765 -3.58 -31.88 21.70
CA ILE A 765 -3.37 -31.70 23.15
C ILE A 765 -2.64 -32.93 23.73
N ARG A 766 -3.07 -34.15 23.37
CA ARG A 766 -2.43 -35.41 23.79
C ARG A 766 -0.95 -35.45 23.40
N GLU A 767 -0.62 -35.07 22.17
CA GLU A 767 0.75 -35.04 21.67
C GLU A 767 1.62 -34.04 22.46
N ILE A 768 1.10 -32.83 22.72
CA ILE A 768 1.86 -31.79 23.42
C ILE A 768 2.13 -32.20 24.88
N ILE A 769 1.16 -32.82 25.58
CA ILE A 769 1.28 -33.13 27.01
C ILE A 769 1.80 -34.53 27.33
N GLY A 770 1.99 -35.39 26.32
CA GLY A 770 2.23 -36.83 26.49
C GLY A 770 3.44 -37.20 27.37
N THR A 771 4.40 -36.29 27.53
CA THR A 771 5.58 -36.48 28.40
C THR A 771 5.42 -35.90 29.82
N SER A 772 4.41 -35.04 30.04
CA SER A 772 4.26 -34.23 31.26
C SER A 772 3.08 -34.65 32.14
N ALA A 773 2.12 -35.42 31.61
CA ALA A 773 0.99 -35.95 32.36
C ALA A 773 0.62 -37.37 31.93
N MET A 774 -0.14 -38.06 32.78
CA MET A 774 -0.80 -39.31 32.39
C MET A 774 -2.08 -38.97 31.64
N VAL A 775 -2.08 -39.25 30.33
CA VAL A 775 -3.20 -38.93 29.45
C VAL A 775 -4.04 -40.17 29.18
N TYR A 776 -5.35 -40.06 29.40
CA TYR A 776 -6.34 -41.06 29.01
C TYR A 776 -7.32 -40.41 28.05
N THR A 777 -7.58 -41.06 26.91
CA THR A 777 -8.55 -40.58 25.93
C THR A 777 -9.77 -41.49 25.96
N ILE A 778 -10.96 -40.90 25.89
CA ILE A 778 -12.20 -41.65 25.73
C ILE A 778 -12.96 -41.17 24.50
N ALA A 779 -13.15 -42.07 23.55
CA ALA A 779 -13.71 -41.78 22.22
C ALA A 779 -15.19 -42.18 22.15
N GLY A 780 -16.02 -41.35 21.51
CA GLY A 780 -17.47 -41.57 21.40
C GLY A 780 -17.92 -42.58 20.35
N THR A 781 -17.07 -42.95 19.38
CA THR A 781 -17.39 -43.92 18.31
C THR A 781 -16.18 -44.76 17.94
N GLY A 782 -16.35 -46.08 17.82
CA GLY A 782 -15.31 -47.12 17.68
C GLY A 782 -14.44 -47.13 16.42
N ASN A 783 -13.96 -45.96 15.99
CA ASN A 783 -12.89 -45.83 15.01
C ASN A 783 -11.56 -45.73 15.76
N SER A 784 -11.15 -46.86 16.36
CA SER A 784 -9.95 -46.99 17.18
C SER A 784 -8.70 -47.09 16.31
N ASP A 785 -8.14 -45.97 15.87
CA ASP A 785 -6.83 -45.93 15.21
C ASP A 785 -5.72 -45.31 16.10
N TYR A 786 -5.91 -45.33 17.41
CA TYR A 786 -5.03 -44.63 18.34
C TYR A 786 -4.51 -45.53 19.48
N SER A 787 -3.22 -45.34 19.77
CA SER A 787 -2.35 -46.05 20.72
C SER A 787 -2.92 -46.45 22.11
N LYS A 788 -2.19 -47.35 22.79
CA LYS A 788 -2.41 -48.11 24.05
C LYS A 788 -3.19 -47.50 25.26
N ASN A 789 -3.64 -46.24 25.26
CA ASN A 789 -4.37 -45.58 26.38
C ASN A 789 -5.70 -44.90 25.93
N GLU A 790 -6.28 -45.33 24.81
CA GLU A 790 -7.60 -44.88 24.36
C GLU A 790 -8.66 -45.92 24.72
N ILE A 791 -9.76 -45.46 25.32
CA ILE A 791 -10.88 -46.29 25.76
C ILE A 791 -12.08 -45.94 24.87
N ASP A 792 -12.71 -46.94 24.27
CA ASP A 792 -13.98 -46.75 23.57
C ASP A 792 -15.09 -46.51 24.62
N LEU A 793 -15.98 -45.55 24.38
CA LEU A 793 -17.18 -45.35 25.20
C LEU A 793 -18.02 -46.63 25.34
N ALA A 794 -18.05 -47.49 24.32
CA ALA A 794 -18.70 -48.79 24.39
C ALA A 794 -18.06 -49.73 25.43
N ASP A 795 -16.78 -49.52 25.75
CA ASP A 795 -16.04 -50.30 26.73
C ASP A 795 -16.23 -49.77 28.15
N ARG A 796 -17.44 -49.98 28.65
CA ARG A 796 -17.88 -49.51 29.97
C ARG A 796 -17.02 -50.03 31.13
N GLU A 797 -16.35 -51.18 30.97
CA GLU A 797 -15.42 -51.71 31.98
C GLU A 797 -14.24 -50.78 32.19
N LEU A 798 -13.56 -50.44 31.09
CA LEU A 798 -12.39 -49.58 31.12
C LEU A 798 -12.77 -48.16 31.54
N VAL A 799 -13.92 -47.66 31.07
CA VAL A 799 -14.45 -46.34 31.49
C VAL A 799 -14.68 -46.32 33.00
N GLN A 800 -15.39 -47.30 33.56
CA GLN A 800 -15.66 -47.35 35.00
C GLN A 800 -14.37 -47.34 35.80
N ARG A 801 -13.39 -48.15 35.39
CA ARG A 801 -12.13 -48.30 36.12
C ARG A 801 -11.25 -47.07 36.03
N LEU A 802 -11.27 -46.37 34.90
CA LEU A 802 -10.63 -45.07 34.77
C LEU A 802 -11.27 -44.06 35.73
N LEU A 803 -12.59 -44.04 35.82
CA LEU A 803 -13.31 -43.16 36.74
C LEU A 803 -13.06 -43.54 38.21
N ASP A 804 -13.01 -44.82 38.55
CA ASP A 804 -12.65 -45.30 39.88
C ASP A 804 -11.22 -44.89 40.26
N LEU A 805 -10.27 -44.99 39.33
CA LEU A 805 -8.91 -44.50 39.53
C LEU A 805 -8.89 -43.00 39.86
N CYS A 806 -9.69 -42.22 39.14
CA CYS A 806 -9.83 -40.78 39.38
C CYS A 806 -10.49 -40.50 40.75
N LEU A 807 -11.56 -41.22 41.08
CA LEU A 807 -12.28 -41.05 42.33
C LEU A 807 -11.47 -41.48 43.55
N ARG A 808 -10.66 -42.55 43.46
CA ARG A 808 -9.72 -42.91 44.54
C ARG A 808 -8.73 -41.79 44.80
N ARG A 809 -8.15 -41.22 43.73
CA ARG A 809 -7.24 -40.08 43.87
C ARG A 809 -7.92 -38.87 44.53
N ILE A 810 -9.22 -38.68 44.31
CA ILE A 810 -10.02 -37.64 44.97
C ILE A 810 -10.27 -37.98 46.45
N VAL A 811 -10.66 -39.23 46.74
CA VAL A 811 -11.02 -39.69 48.10
C VAL A 811 -9.80 -39.83 49.02
N ASP A 812 -8.68 -40.35 48.50
CA ASP A 812 -7.45 -40.65 49.25
C ASP A 812 -6.64 -39.39 49.64
N GLY A 813 -7.18 -38.18 49.38
CA GLY A 813 -6.53 -36.87 49.45
C GLY A 813 -5.39 -36.70 50.46
N GLU A 814 -4.27 -36.13 49.97
CA GLU A 814 -3.15 -35.54 50.74
C GLU A 814 -2.42 -36.38 51.80
N SER A 815 -2.53 -37.71 51.82
CA SER A 815 -1.70 -38.52 52.75
C SER A 815 -0.28 -38.80 52.25
N HIS A 816 0.01 -38.60 50.96
CA HIS A 816 1.34 -38.77 50.38
C HIS A 816 1.65 -37.56 49.48
N GLN A 817 2.90 -37.07 49.56
CA GLN A 817 3.46 -35.98 48.74
C GLN A 817 2.82 -35.91 47.35
N PRO A 818 2.47 -34.71 46.84
CA PRO A 818 1.85 -34.57 45.52
C PRO A 818 2.69 -35.36 44.53
N SER A 819 2.19 -36.53 44.13
CA SER A 819 2.85 -37.30 43.08
C SER A 819 2.98 -36.32 41.92
N SER A 820 4.20 -36.12 41.42
CA SER A 820 4.53 -35.13 40.39
C SER A 820 3.74 -35.29 39.07
N THR A 821 2.82 -36.25 39.01
CA THR A 821 2.17 -36.74 37.82
C THR A 821 0.70 -36.36 37.86
N ARG A 822 0.33 -35.38 37.03
CA ARG A 822 -1.06 -34.96 36.76
C ARG A 822 -1.77 -36.00 35.89
N ILE A 823 -3.10 -36.06 36.00
CA ILE A 823 -3.96 -36.88 35.12
C ILE A 823 -4.74 -35.96 34.19
N ALA A 824 -4.71 -36.22 32.89
CA ALA A 824 -5.50 -35.53 31.88
C ALA A 824 -6.47 -36.51 31.20
N LEU A 825 -7.77 -36.25 31.33
CA LEU A 825 -8.86 -36.98 30.70
C LEU A 825 -9.31 -36.22 29.45
N LEU A 826 -9.09 -36.80 28.28
CA LEU A 826 -9.52 -36.24 26.99
C LEU A 826 -10.78 -36.98 26.55
N ILE A 827 -11.91 -36.30 26.47
CA ILE A 827 -13.21 -36.94 26.22
C ILE A 827 -13.79 -36.35 24.95
N ASP A 828 -13.96 -37.22 23.96
CA ASP A 828 -14.55 -36.85 22.68
C ASP A 828 -16.08 -36.97 22.73
N ASP A 829 -16.76 -35.93 22.24
CA ASP A 829 -18.21 -35.78 22.12
C ASP A 829 -18.97 -36.16 23.41
N ILE A 830 -18.78 -35.39 24.48
CA ILE A 830 -19.46 -35.64 25.78
C ILE A 830 -21.00 -35.58 25.71
N ASP A 831 -21.55 -34.94 24.67
CA ASP A 831 -22.99 -35.00 24.40
C ASP A 831 -23.45 -36.40 23.94
N VAL A 832 -22.61 -37.12 23.20
CA VAL A 832 -22.84 -38.52 22.84
C VAL A 832 -22.78 -39.39 24.10
N TRP A 833 -21.81 -39.16 24.97
CA TRP A 833 -21.69 -39.83 26.27
C TRP A 833 -22.97 -39.71 27.09
N ARG A 834 -23.44 -38.48 27.26
CA ARG A 834 -24.65 -38.20 28.04
C ARG A 834 -25.82 -38.98 27.47
N ASN A 835 -26.03 -38.93 26.16
CA ASN A 835 -27.17 -39.60 25.54
C ASN A 835 -27.04 -41.13 25.63
N HIS A 836 -25.83 -41.67 25.42
CA HIS A 836 -25.55 -43.11 25.52
C HIS A 836 -25.80 -43.68 26.92
N PHE A 837 -25.57 -42.89 27.96
CA PHE A 837 -25.66 -43.33 29.36
C PHE A 837 -27.00 -43.05 30.04
N LEU A 838 -27.91 -42.31 29.41
CA LEU A 838 -29.25 -42.07 29.97
C LEU A 838 -30.22 -43.26 29.77
N GLU A 839 -29.88 -44.20 28.89
CA GLU A 839 -30.77 -45.31 28.51
C GLU A 839 -30.80 -46.45 29.54
N ASP A 840 -29.78 -46.57 30.40
CA ASP A 840 -29.70 -47.61 31.42
C ASP A 840 -29.08 -47.13 32.75
N ARG A 841 -29.33 -47.91 33.83
CA ARG A 841 -28.87 -47.56 35.19
C ARG A 841 -27.35 -47.52 35.33
N LEU A 842 -26.61 -48.31 34.55
CA LEU A 842 -25.15 -48.37 34.63
C LEU A 842 -24.55 -47.10 34.03
N GLY A 843 -25.05 -46.68 32.87
CA GLY A 843 -24.71 -45.39 32.29
C GLY A 843 -24.98 -44.23 33.24
N LEU A 844 -26.13 -44.22 33.91
CA LEU A 844 -26.43 -43.19 34.93
C LEU A 844 -25.40 -43.18 36.07
N SER A 845 -24.91 -44.36 36.50
CA SER A 845 -23.86 -44.45 37.53
C SER A 845 -22.50 -43.95 37.04
N LEU A 846 -22.08 -44.32 35.83
CA LEU A 846 -20.85 -43.82 35.20
C LEU A 846 -20.90 -42.31 34.97
N TRP A 847 -22.06 -41.81 34.54
CA TRP A 847 -22.30 -40.38 34.42
C TRP A 847 -22.18 -39.67 35.77
N ALA A 848 -22.75 -40.21 36.85
CA ALA A 848 -22.62 -39.64 38.19
C ALA A 848 -21.15 -39.63 38.69
N MET A 849 -20.41 -40.71 38.44
CA MET A 849 -18.96 -40.78 38.72
C MET A 849 -18.20 -39.71 37.95
N MET A 850 -18.48 -39.57 36.65
CA MET A 850 -17.86 -38.56 35.78
C MET A 850 -18.19 -37.12 36.24
N GLN A 851 -19.44 -36.86 36.60
CA GLN A 851 -19.85 -35.56 37.17
C GLN A 851 -19.02 -35.21 38.39
N ARG A 852 -18.82 -36.18 39.29
CA ARG A 852 -18.00 -35.99 40.48
C ARG A 852 -16.53 -35.73 40.14
N VAL A 853 -15.96 -36.45 39.16
CA VAL A 853 -14.60 -36.19 38.66
C VAL A 853 -14.45 -34.78 38.09
N ILE A 854 -15.43 -34.25 37.35
CA ILE A 854 -15.40 -32.86 36.84
C ILE A 854 -15.56 -31.83 37.97
N ILE A 855 -16.30 -32.16 39.03
CA ILE A 855 -16.56 -31.22 40.13
C ILE A 855 -15.37 -31.16 41.09
N GLU A 856 -14.81 -32.31 41.48
CA GLU A 856 -13.78 -32.44 42.51
C GLU A 856 -12.36 -32.56 41.92
N GLY A 857 -12.22 -33.04 40.69
CA GLY A 857 -10.94 -33.43 40.08
C GLY A 857 -9.83 -32.37 40.04
N PRO A 858 -10.08 -31.07 39.73
CA PRO A 858 -9.03 -30.06 39.60
C PRO A 858 -8.20 -29.90 40.88
N ALA A 859 -8.85 -30.00 42.05
CA ALA A 859 -8.18 -29.91 43.34
C ALA A 859 -7.17 -31.05 43.58
N HIS A 860 -7.34 -32.18 42.87
CA HIS A 860 -6.52 -33.38 43.00
C HIS A 860 -5.57 -33.62 41.81
N GLY A 861 -5.38 -32.60 40.96
CA GLY A 861 -4.51 -32.67 39.79
C GLY A 861 -5.08 -33.52 38.65
N ILE A 862 -6.41 -33.61 38.56
CA ILE A 862 -7.14 -34.27 37.48
C ILE A 862 -7.77 -33.17 36.61
N THR A 863 -7.42 -33.16 35.33
CA THR A 863 -7.94 -32.20 34.35
C THR A 863 -8.75 -32.94 33.29
N CYS A 864 -9.81 -32.30 32.80
CA CYS A 864 -10.70 -32.84 31.78
C CYS A 864 -10.74 -31.87 30.62
N VAL A 865 -10.45 -32.37 29.41
CA VAL A 865 -10.65 -31.67 28.15
C VAL A 865 -11.79 -32.37 27.44
N LEU A 866 -12.91 -31.65 27.30
CA LEU A 866 -14.16 -32.18 26.81
C LEU A 866 -14.43 -31.58 25.44
N THR A 867 -14.82 -32.37 24.45
CA THR A 867 -15.39 -31.85 23.21
C THR A 867 -16.90 -32.05 23.18
N MET A 868 -17.62 -31.19 22.45
CA MET A 868 -19.08 -31.25 22.33
C MET A 868 -19.55 -30.67 21.00
N ALA A 869 -20.65 -31.18 20.45
CA ALA A 869 -21.29 -30.57 19.29
C ALA A 869 -21.81 -29.14 19.56
N SER A 870 -21.71 -28.26 18.57
CA SER A 870 -22.27 -26.89 18.68
C SER A 870 -23.79 -26.93 18.92
N GLY A 871 -24.29 -26.05 19.77
CA GLY A 871 -25.70 -25.98 20.15
C GLY A 871 -26.16 -26.99 21.21
N GLN A 872 -25.33 -27.97 21.57
CA GLN A 872 -25.55 -28.80 22.76
C GLN A 872 -25.12 -28.06 24.03
N ALA A 873 -25.73 -28.41 25.16
CA ALA A 873 -25.42 -27.81 26.45
C ALA A 873 -25.08 -28.85 27.50
N LEU A 874 -24.04 -28.58 28.29
CA LEU A 874 -23.76 -29.31 29.53
C LEU A 874 -24.74 -28.88 30.63
N PRO A 875 -25.05 -29.77 31.59
CA PRO A 875 -25.74 -29.38 32.82
C PRO A 875 -25.07 -28.18 33.50
N ALA A 876 -25.87 -27.25 34.03
CA ALA A 876 -25.38 -26.00 34.60
C ALA A 876 -24.29 -26.21 35.68
N ILE A 877 -24.39 -27.30 36.45
CA ILE A 877 -23.42 -27.65 37.49
C ILE A 877 -22.03 -27.98 36.94
N LEU A 878 -21.95 -28.57 35.73
CA LEU A 878 -20.69 -28.87 35.05
C LEU A 878 -20.19 -27.64 34.28
N SER A 879 -21.09 -26.99 33.56
CA SER A 879 -20.79 -25.79 32.76
C SER A 879 -20.23 -24.63 33.61
N SER A 880 -20.62 -24.53 34.88
CA SER A 880 -20.09 -23.51 35.82
C SER A 880 -18.70 -23.86 36.39
N ARG A 881 -18.30 -25.13 36.35
CA ARG A 881 -16.95 -25.58 36.78
C ARG A 881 -15.91 -25.44 35.68
N ILE A 882 -16.35 -25.37 34.42
CA ILE A 882 -15.48 -25.19 33.27
C ILE A 882 -15.38 -23.70 32.94
N ARG A 883 -14.25 -23.08 33.27
CA ARG A 883 -14.01 -21.66 32.98
C ARG A 883 -13.58 -21.43 31.53
N GLN A 884 -12.83 -22.36 30.96
CA GLN A 884 -12.32 -22.25 29.60
C GLN A 884 -13.27 -22.95 28.61
N LYS A 885 -13.98 -22.15 27.82
CA LYS A 885 -14.88 -22.61 26.78
C LYS A 885 -14.42 -22.05 25.45
N TRP A 886 -14.14 -22.95 24.52
CA TRP A 886 -13.59 -22.64 23.22
C TRP A 886 -14.58 -23.06 22.15
N GLN A 887 -14.64 -22.31 21.06
CA GLN A 887 -15.50 -22.62 19.93
C GLN A 887 -14.64 -22.74 18.67
N LEU A 888 -14.71 -23.91 18.05
CA LEU A 888 -14.19 -24.15 16.72
C LEU A 888 -15.19 -23.65 15.69
N ASP A 889 -14.66 -23.07 14.63
CA ASP A 889 -15.41 -22.57 13.50
C ASP A 889 -15.77 -23.72 12.53
N ASP A 890 -16.46 -23.41 11.44
CA ASP A 890 -16.81 -24.38 10.39
C ASP A 890 -15.60 -24.82 9.55
N HIS A 891 -14.51 -24.04 9.58
CA HIS A 891 -13.25 -24.39 8.95
C HIS A 891 -12.44 -25.38 9.79
N PRO A 892 -11.85 -26.44 9.20
CA PRO A 892 -11.06 -27.42 9.94
C PRO A 892 -9.90 -26.76 10.72
N GLY A 893 -9.94 -26.87 12.05
CA GLY A 893 -8.93 -26.27 12.94
C GLY A 893 -9.06 -24.77 13.17
N GLY A 894 -10.05 -24.11 12.54
CA GLY A 894 -10.37 -22.71 12.79
C GLY A 894 -10.96 -22.56 14.20
N VAL A 895 -10.53 -21.54 14.93
CA VAL A 895 -10.95 -21.30 16.31
C VAL A 895 -11.22 -19.82 16.56
N ILE A 896 -12.23 -19.56 17.38
CA ILE A 896 -12.49 -18.22 17.93
C ILE A 896 -12.02 -18.24 19.39
N GLY A 897 -11.03 -17.41 19.69
CA GLY A 897 -10.41 -17.30 21.01
C GLY A 897 -10.52 -15.91 21.60
N GLU A 898 -10.63 -15.81 22.92
CA GLU A 898 -10.58 -14.52 23.63
C GLU A 898 -9.13 -14.18 24.00
N TYR A 899 -8.68 -12.98 23.64
CA TYR A 899 -7.38 -12.45 24.03
C TYR A 899 -7.52 -10.98 24.41
N GLU A 900 -7.02 -10.59 25.60
CA GLU A 900 -7.13 -9.23 26.13
C GLU A 900 -8.57 -8.64 26.09
N GLY A 901 -9.59 -9.49 26.29
CA GLY A 901 -11.01 -9.09 26.28
C GLY A 901 -11.64 -8.95 24.90
N ARG A 902 -10.98 -9.44 23.83
CA ARG A 902 -11.48 -9.40 22.44
C ARG A 902 -11.57 -10.81 21.88
N LEU A 903 -12.60 -11.07 21.08
CA LEU A 903 -12.72 -12.30 20.30
C LEU A 903 -11.92 -12.18 19.01
N LEU A 904 -10.95 -13.06 18.82
CA LEU A 904 -10.07 -13.14 17.66
C LEU A 904 -10.25 -14.48 16.95
N ARG A 905 -10.11 -14.47 15.63
CA ARG A 905 -10.02 -15.70 14.84
C ARG A 905 -8.59 -16.24 14.86
N GLY A 906 -8.45 -17.55 14.78
CA GLY A 906 -7.17 -18.22 14.78
C GLY A 906 -7.22 -19.60 14.15
N GLN A 907 -6.07 -20.26 14.17
CA GLN A 907 -5.88 -21.59 13.63
C GLN A 907 -5.13 -22.45 14.65
N LEU A 908 -5.65 -23.65 14.91
CA LEU A 908 -4.99 -24.68 15.70
C LEU A 908 -3.80 -25.29 14.94
N PHE A 909 -2.83 -25.80 15.69
CA PHE A 909 -1.78 -26.60 15.07
C PHE A 909 -2.35 -27.89 14.49
N PHE A 910 -1.87 -28.25 13.31
CA PHE A 910 -2.20 -29.50 12.67
C PHE A 910 -1.42 -30.65 13.33
N HIS A 911 -2.12 -31.74 13.62
CA HIS A 911 -1.52 -32.96 14.13
C HIS A 911 -0.92 -33.75 12.96
N THR A 912 0.39 -33.99 12.97
CA THR A 912 1.02 -34.92 12.04
C THR A 912 0.76 -36.34 12.50
N GLU A 913 0.19 -37.18 11.63
CA GLU A 913 0.29 -38.63 11.76
C GLU A 913 1.77 -39.01 11.59
N VAL A 914 2.52 -38.89 12.68
CA VAL A 914 3.88 -39.43 12.72
C VAL A 914 3.70 -40.94 12.66
N GLU A 915 4.11 -41.55 11.54
CA GLU A 915 4.45 -42.98 11.51
C GLU A 915 5.32 -43.23 12.74
N ALA A 916 4.76 -43.92 13.72
CA ALA A 916 5.40 -44.16 14.99
C ALA A 916 6.68 -44.98 14.75
N SER A 917 7.79 -44.29 14.53
CA SER A 917 9.11 -44.85 14.79
C SER A 917 9.14 -45.11 16.30
N ASP A 918 8.99 -46.39 16.62
CA ASP A 918 8.72 -47.03 17.91
C ASP A 918 9.83 -46.83 18.97
N GLN A 919 10.67 -45.78 18.85
CA GLN A 919 11.93 -45.65 19.58
C GLN A 919 11.99 -44.54 20.64
N THR A 920 11.12 -43.53 20.63
CA THR A 920 11.22 -42.39 21.59
C THR A 920 10.17 -42.34 22.70
N LEU A 921 9.08 -43.12 22.63
CA LEU A 921 8.09 -43.25 23.72
C LEU A 921 8.51 -44.25 24.82
N ARG A 922 9.80 -44.36 25.10
CA ARG A 922 10.33 -45.03 26.30
C ARG A 922 10.47 -44.03 27.44
N SER A 923 9.38 -43.39 27.89
CA SER A 923 9.43 -42.68 29.17
C SER A 923 8.10 -42.79 29.94
N ARG A 924 8.24 -43.19 31.21
CA ARG A 924 7.22 -43.51 32.23
C ARG A 924 6.16 -44.51 31.77
N LYS A 925 6.20 -45.73 32.33
CA LYS A 925 5.09 -46.70 32.31
C LYS A 925 3.83 -45.98 32.82
N SER A 926 3.00 -45.41 31.94
CA SER A 926 1.64 -45.06 32.30
C SER A 926 1.00 -46.35 32.81
N SER A 927 0.47 -46.35 34.04
CA SER A 927 -0.30 -47.48 34.53
C SER A 927 -1.51 -47.63 33.63
N LEU A 928 -1.40 -48.54 32.66
CA LEU A 928 -2.46 -48.88 31.72
C LEU A 928 -3.70 -49.28 32.52
N VAL A 929 -4.84 -48.65 32.24
CA VAL A 929 -6.13 -49.22 32.63
C VAL A 929 -6.31 -50.42 31.72
N ARG A 930 -5.98 -51.61 32.22
CA ARG A 930 -6.04 -52.87 31.45
C ARG A 930 -7.28 -53.63 31.81
N HIS A 931 -7.99 -54.28 30.89
CA HIS A 931 -9.05 -55.22 31.23
C HIS A 931 -8.67 -56.17 32.35
N LEU A 932 -9.67 -56.57 33.14
CA LEU A 932 -9.53 -57.75 33.97
C LEU A 932 -9.21 -58.94 33.05
N GLY A 933 -8.17 -59.70 33.39
CA GLY A 933 -7.77 -60.86 32.60
C GLY A 933 -8.95 -61.80 32.36
N SER A 934 -9.07 -62.38 31.17
CA SER A 934 -10.07 -63.42 30.90
C SER A 934 -9.80 -64.69 31.70
N ARG A 935 -8.54 -64.86 32.13
CA ARG A 935 -8.08 -65.86 33.08
C ARG A 935 -7.01 -65.24 33.96
N ILE A 936 -7.01 -65.61 35.23
CA ILE A 936 -5.96 -65.29 36.20
C ILE A 936 -5.44 -66.63 36.67
N ALA A 937 -4.14 -66.91 36.60
CA ALA A 937 -3.66 -68.19 37.10
C ALA A 937 -3.76 -68.18 38.64
N THR A 938 -4.22 -69.26 39.27
CA THR A 938 -4.28 -69.32 40.74
C THR A 938 -2.90 -69.10 41.38
N ALA A 939 -1.81 -69.41 40.67
CA ALA A 939 -0.43 -69.13 41.08
C ALA A 939 -0.05 -67.63 41.08
N GLU A 940 -0.83 -66.76 40.42
CA GLU A 940 -0.62 -65.30 40.43
C GLU A 940 -1.21 -64.62 41.67
N LEU A 941 -2.10 -65.32 42.41
CA LEU A 941 -2.68 -64.84 43.66
C LEU A 941 -1.67 -64.99 44.81
N ARG A 942 -1.45 -63.92 45.56
CA ARG A 942 -0.40 -63.80 46.59
C ARG A 942 -0.90 -64.10 48.00
N GLN A 943 -2.15 -63.79 48.31
CA GLN A 943 -2.75 -63.94 49.62
C GLN A 943 -3.23 -65.37 49.84
N ARG A 944 -2.98 -65.88 51.04
CA ARG A 944 -3.37 -67.25 51.42
C ARG A 944 -4.88 -67.32 51.57
N GLY A 945 -5.53 -68.08 50.69
CA GLY A 945 -6.98 -68.20 50.61
C GLY A 945 -7.66 -67.20 49.67
N ALA A 946 -6.90 -66.53 48.82
CA ALA A 946 -7.42 -65.85 47.64
C ALA A 946 -7.85 -66.86 46.58
N TRP A 947 -9.03 -66.65 46.00
CA TRP A 947 -9.59 -67.50 44.92
C TRP A 947 -9.93 -66.69 43.66
N GLY A 948 -9.79 -65.38 43.70
CA GLY A 948 -10.07 -64.52 42.56
C GLY A 948 -9.61 -63.11 42.81
N VAL A 949 -9.93 -62.23 41.88
CA VAL A 949 -9.56 -60.82 41.91
C VAL A 949 -10.78 -59.96 41.60
N PHE A 950 -11.03 -58.94 42.40
CA PHE A 950 -12.10 -57.98 42.15
C PHE A 950 -11.80 -57.14 40.90
N ALA A 951 -12.81 -56.95 40.06
CA ALA A 951 -12.71 -56.16 38.83
C ALA A 951 -12.40 -54.68 39.08
N LYS A 952 -12.85 -54.14 40.22
CA LYS A 952 -12.77 -52.70 40.54
C LYS A 952 -11.34 -52.26 40.90
N ASP A 953 -10.58 -53.06 41.64
CA ASP A 953 -9.32 -52.67 42.30
C ASP A 953 -8.16 -53.65 42.08
N PHE A 954 -8.40 -54.82 41.50
CA PHE A 954 -7.46 -55.94 41.47
C PHE A 954 -7.08 -56.46 42.86
N GLU A 955 -7.90 -56.15 43.87
CA GLU A 955 -7.70 -56.77 45.18
C GLU A 955 -8.09 -58.24 45.12
N GLU A 956 -7.26 -59.05 45.75
CA GLU A 956 -7.48 -60.48 45.83
C GLU A 956 -8.66 -60.79 46.74
N VAL A 957 -9.62 -61.54 46.20
CA VAL A 957 -10.81 -61.97 46.91
C VAL A 957 -10.44 -63.17 47.76
N CYS A 958 -10.33 -62.94 49.06
CA CYS A 958 -10.08 -64.01 50.01
C CYS A 958 -11.39 -64.62 50.53
N LEU A 959 -11.35 -65.92 50.80
CA LEU A 959 -12.41 -66.57 51.59
C LEU A 959 -12.38 -66.01 53.02
N ARG A 960 -13.53 -65.51 53.48
CA ARG A 960 -13.70 -65.07 54.86
C ARG A 960 -13.96 -66.31 55.74
N PRO A 961 -13.25 -66.48 56.87
CA PRO A 961 -13.36 -67.66 57.73
C PRO A 961 -14.58 -67.67 58.67
N SER A 962 -15.64 -66.89 58.39
CA SER A 962 -16.82 -66.87 59.27
C SER A 962 -17.69 -68.11 59.06
N ALA A 963 -17.99 -68.78 60.17
CA ALA A 963 -18.81 -69.99 60.28
C ALA A 963 -20.09 -69.92 59.45
N ASP A 964 -20.36 -71.02 58.74
CA ASP A 964 -21.53 -71.31 57.90
C ASP A 964 -21.48 -70.77 56.46
N LEU A 965 -20.39 -71.10 55.74
CA LEU A 965 -20.26 -70.85 54.30
C LEU A 965 -21.13 -71.84 53.50
N ALA A 966 -22.40 -71.53 53.27
CA ALA A 966 -23.17 -72.14 52.17
C ALA A 966 -23.12 -71.18 50.96
N MET A 967 -22.17 -71.41 50.06
CA MET A 967 -21.96 -70.57 48.88
C MET A 967 -22.42 -71.29 47.62
N CYS A 968 -23.33 -70.65 46.88
CA CYS A 968 -23.83 -71.18 45.61
C CYS A 968 -23.11 -70.54 44.44
N VAL A 969 -22.54 -71.34 43.53
CA VAL A 969 -21.99 -70.89 42.25
C VAL A 969 -23.04 -71.15 41.16
N ALA A 970 -23.72 -70.11 40.71
CA ALA A 970 -24.77 -70.22 39.70
C ALA A 970 -24.23 -69.86 38.31
N GLY A 971 -24.45 -70.69 37.29
CA GLY A 971 -23.96 -70.40 35.95
C GLY A 971 -24.52 -71.31 34.86
N HIS A 972 -24.57 -70.84 33.61
CA HIS A 972 -24.86 -71.70 32.45
C HIS A 972 -23.68 -72.66 32.15
N VAL A 973 -23.95 -73.68 31.33
CA VAL A 973 -22.90 -74.59 30.84
C VAL A 973 -21.83 -73.78 30.09
N GLY A 974 -20.55 -74.01 30.42
CA GLY A 974 -19.42 -73.27 29.83
C GLY A 974 -19.07 -71.94 30.51
N SER A 975 -19.84 -71.50 31.52
CA SER A 975 -19.55 -70.26 32.27
C SER A 975 -18.36 -70.35 33.23
N GLY A 976 -17.83 -71.55 33.47
CA GLY A 976 -16.69 -71.80 34.37
C GLY A 976 -17.06 -72.17 35.81
N ARG A 977 -18.26 -72.74 36.06
CA ARG A 977 -18.70 -73.22 37.39
C ARG A 977 -17.64 -74.09 38.08
N THR A 978 -17.19 -75.15 37.42
CA THR A 978 -16.14 -76.05 37.92
C THR A 978 -14.83 -75.31 38.20
N THR A 979 -14.42 -74.39 37.32
CA THR A 979 -13.21 -73.57 37.51
C THR A 979 -13.29 -72.71 38.77
N VAL A 980 -14.46 -72.11 39.05
CA VAL A 980 -14.68 -71.34 40.28
C VAL A 980 -14.65 -72.26 41.51
N LEU A 981 -15.33 -73.42 41.44
CA LEU A 981 -15.35 -74.41 42.51
C LEU A 981 -13.93 -74.87 42.88
N GLU A 982 -13.12 -75.22 41.88
CA GLU A 982 -11.72 -75.61 42.06
C GLU A 982 -10.92 -74.48 42.72
N SER A 983 -11.07 -73.24 42.23
CA SER A 983 -10.34 -72.08 42.76
C SER A 983 -10.66 -71.83 44.24
N ILE A 984 -11.95 -71.87 44.59
CA ILE A 984 -12.42 -71.73 45.97
C ILE A 984 -11.97 -72.91 46.83
N THR A 985 -12.03 -74.14 46.31
CA THR A 985 -11.60 -75.35 47.02
C THR A 985 -10.11 -75.29 47.33
N CYS A 986 -9.27 -74.93 46.36
CA CYS A 986 -7.84 -74.72 46.57
C CYS A 986 -7.56 -73.62 47.60
N ALA A 987 -8.28 -72.50 47.53
CA ALA A 987 -8.16 -71.41 48.50
C ALA A 987 -8.56 -71.85 49.92
N TRP A 988 -9.62 -72.65 50.05
CA TRP A 988 -10.10 -73.17 51.32
C TRP A 988 -9.12 -74.17 51.93
N GLN A 989 -8.60 -75.11 51.14
CA GLN A 989 -7.57 -76.08 51.56
C GLN A 989 -6.28 -75.37 51.98
N ALA A 990 -5.90 -74.28 51.29
CA ALA A 990 -4.74 -73.49 51.67
C ALA A 990 -4.91 -72.82 53.06
N GLN A 991 -6.14 -72.46 53.44
CA GLN A 991 -6.48 -71.91 54.77
C GLN A 991 -6.65 -73.00 55.85
N HIS A 992 -7.12 -74.20 55.48
CA HIS A 992 -7.44 -75.30 56.40
C HIS A 992 -6.56 -76.51 56.14
N ALA A 993 -5.33 -76.49 56.67
CA ALA A 993 -4.33 -77.55 56.45
C ALA A 993 -4.78 -78.94 56.91
N ASP A 994 -5.60 -79.02 57.97
CA ASP A 994 -6.17 -80.27 58.51
C ASP A 994 -7.62 -80.52 58.04
N GLY A 995 -8.14 -79.71 57.13
CA GLY A 995 -9.51 -79.81 56.63
C GLY A 995 -9.67 -80.91 55.57
N ARG A 996 -10.86 -81.53 55.51
CA ARG A 996 -11.19 -82.58 54.53
C ARG A 996 -12.20 -82.05 53.50
N VAL A 997 -11.89 -82.24 52.22
CA VAL A 997 -12.83 -81.94 51.12
C VAL A 997 -13.56 -83.22 50.74
N LEU A 998 -14.89 -83.17 50.71
CA LEU A 998 -15.75 -84.28 50.31
C LEU A 998 -16.54 -83.87 49.07
N SER A 999 -16.60 -84.76 48.09
CA SER A 999 -17.24 -84.58 46.79
C SER A 999 -18.50 -85.45 46.65
N VAL A 1000 -19.24 -85.29 45.56
CA VAL A 1000 -20.50 -86.01 45.30
C VAL A 1000 -20.35 -87.54 45.32
N SER A 1001 -19.22 -88.07 44.85
CA SER A 1001 -18.92 -89.51 44.90
C SER A 1001 -18.85 -90.04 46.34
N ASP A 1002 -18.32 -89.24 47.26
CA ASP A 1002 -18.17 -89.60 48.67
C ASP A 1002 -19.53 -89.70 49.39
N PHE A 1003 -20.59 -89.03 48.87
CA PHE A 1003 -21.94 -89.07 49.46
C PHE A 1003 -22.63 -90.44 49.34
N SER A 1004 -22.20 -91.25 48.38
CA SER A 1004 -22.75 -92.60 48.21
C SER A 1004 -22.18 -93.62 49.20
N GLU A 1005 -21.04 -93.29 49.84
CA GLU A 1005 -20.31 -94.17 50.75
C GLU A 1005 -20.42 -93.77 52.22
N MET A 1006 -20.91 -92.55 52.51
CA MET A 1006 -21.01 -92.00 53.86
C MET A 1006 -22.43 -91.54 54.21
N THR A 1007 -22.90 -91.81 55.44
CA THR A 1007 -24.16 -91.25 55.92
C THR A 1007 -23.99 -89.79 56.37
N VAL A 1008 -25.09 -89.03 56.38
CA VAL A 1008 -25.10 -87.65 56.87
C VAL A 1008 -24.55 -87.58 58.31
N GLU A 1009 -24.89 -88.54 59.18
CA GLU A 1009 -24.36 -88.55 60.56
C GLU A 1009 -22.84 -88.71 60.63
N GLN A 1010 -22.25 -89.55 59.78
CA GLN A 1010 -20.79 -89.76 59.74
C GLN A 1010 -20.02 -88.48 59.38
N VAL A 1011 -20.59 -87.65 58.51
CA VAL A 1011 -20.00 -86.35 58.15
C VAL A 1011 -20.09 -85.36 59.32
N PHE A 1012 -21.21 -85.34 60.05
CA PHE A 1012 -21.39 -84.47 61.23
C PHE A 1012 -20.58 -84.90 62.47
N GLU A 1013 -20.10 -86.16 62.52
CA GLU A 1013 -19.26 -86.68 63.60
C GLU A 1013 -17.75 -86.48 63.37
N MET A 1014 -17.35 -85.98 62.20
CA MET A 1014 -15.94 -85.67 61.91
C MET A 1014 -15.40 -84.59 62.85
N SER A 1015 -14.17 -84.80 63.34
CA SER A 1015 -13.46 -83.85 64.23
C SER A 1015 -12.63 -82.79 63.49
N VAL A 1016 -12.64 -82.84 62.15
CA VAL A 1016 -11.94 -81.91 61.26
C VAL A 1016 -12.94 -80.97 60.58
N THR A 1017 -12.47 -79.81 60.13
CA THR A 1017 -13.29 -78.94 59.28
C THR A 1017 -13.54 -79.64 57.94
N VAL A 1018 -14.78 -79.67 57.47
CA VAL A 1018 -15.19 -80.35 56.24
C VAL A 1018 -15.68 -79.32 55.21
N LEU A 1019 -15.21 -79.42 53.97
CA LEU A 1019 -15.79 -78.71 52.82
C LEU A 1019 -16.53 -79.71 51.94
N LEU A 1020 -17.84 -79.57 51.86
CA LEU A 1020 -18.69 -80.32 50.95
C LEU A 1020 -18.73 -79.58 49.61
N VAL A 1021 -18.22 -80.21 48.55
CA VAL A 1021 -18.20 -79.66 47.20
C VAL A 1021 -19.15 -80.47 46.33
N VAL A 1022 -20.16 -79.79 45.79
CA VAL A 1022 -21.15 -80.38 44.88
C VAL A 1022 -21.01 -79.69 43.53
N ASP A 1023 -20.32 -80.34 42.60
CA ASP A 1023 -20.29 -79.91 41.20
C ASP A 1023 -21.46 -80.54 40.42
N ASP A 1024 -21.95 -79.84 39.40
CA ASP A 1024 -23.02 -80.26 38.49
C ASP A 1024 -24.22 -80.95 39.19
N VAL A 1025 -24.91 -80.19 40.06
CA VAL A 1025 -26.11 -80.65 40.79
C VAL A 1025 -27.18 -81.32 39.93
N GLU A 1026 -27.28 -80.94 38.66
CA GLU A 1026 -28.16 -81.55 37.66
C GLU A 1026 -27.87 -83.05 37.40
N SER A 1027 -26.67 -83.52 37.71
CA SER A 1027 -26.22 -84.90 37.53
C SER A 1027 -26.38 -85.77 38.79
N LEU A 1028 -26.88 -85.21 39.90
CA LEU A 1028 -27.10 -85.95 41.14
C LEU A 1028 -28.10 -87.10 40.93
N SER A 1029 -27.70 -88.29 41.36
CA SER A 1029 -28.60 -89.44 41.45
C SER A 1029 -29.72 -89.19 42.48
N SER A 1030 -30.83 -89.93 42.38
CA SER A 1030 -31.93 -89.81 43.36
C SER A 1030 -31.49 -90.06 44.80
N LEU A 1031 -30.50 -90.93 45.01
CA LEU A 1031 -29.92 -91.23 46.33
C LEU A 1031 -29.14 -90.03 46.89
N SER A 1032 -28.41 -89.31 46.04
CA SER A 1032 -27.62 -88.14 46.43
C SER A 1032 -28.51 -86.91 46.70
N ASP A 1033 -29.67 -86.79 46.03
CA ASP A 1033 -30.65 -85.72 46.28
C ASP A 1033 -31.38 -85.90 47.63
N GLU A 1034 -31.72 -87.15 48.00
CA GLU A 1034 -32.25 -87.49 49.33
C GLU A 1034 -31.23 -87.24 50.45
N TRP A 1035 -29.96 -87.61 50.24
CA TRP A 1035 -28.88 -87.32 51.18
C TRP A 1035 -28.76 -85.82 51.45
N MET A 1036 -28.82 -84.99 50.40
CA MET A 1036 -28.79 -83.53 50.52
C MET A 1036 -30.01 -82.99 51.28
N GLN A 1037 -31.22 -83.51 51.02
CA GLN A 1037 -32.39 -83.16 51.83
C GLN A 1037 -32.19 -83.49 53.31
N GLN A 1038 -31.65 -84.67 53.62
CA GLN A 1038 -31.36 -85.09 55.00
C GLN A 1038 -30.29 -84.21 55.66
N PHE A 1039 -29.23 -83.83 54.93
CA PHE A 1039 -28.18 -82.92 55.39
C PHE A 1039 -28.75 -81.56 55.82
N PHE A 1040 -29.62 -80.95 55.01
CA PHE A 1040 -30.24 -79.65 55.34
C PHE A 1040 -31.38 -79.74 56.38
N MET A 1041 -31.98 -80.92 56.57
CA MET A 1041 -32.97 -81.16 57.63
C MET A 1041 -32.35 -81.40 59.00
N HIS A 1042 -31.06 -81.78 59.06
CA HIS A 1042 -30.32 -81.96 60.30
C HIS A 1042 -30.04 -80.59 60.97
N GLN A 1043 -30.90 -80.20 61.93
CA GLN A 1043 -30.85 -78.91 62.64
C GLN A 1043 -29.76 -78.82 63.74
N ARG A 1044 -28.54 -79.34 63.52
CA ARG A 1044 -27.43 -79.08 64.46
C ARG A 1044 -26.61 -77.88 64.01
N PRO A 1045 -26.49 -76.82 64.84
CA PRO A 1045 -25.55 -75.74 64.55
C PRO A 1045 -24.16 -76.16 65.05
N LYS A 1046 -23.14 -76.25 64.18
CA LYS A 1046 -21.74 -76.08 64.59
C LYS A 1046 -20.76 -76.01 63.41
N LYS A 1047 -20.34 -74.77 63.13
CA LYS A 1047 -18.98 -74.21 63.02
C LYS A 1047 -17.92 -74.83 62.11
N ASP A 1048 -17.99 -76.11 61.72
CA ASP A 1048 -16.87 -76.78 61.06
C ASP A 1048 -17.23 -77.42 59.71
N ILE A 1049 -18.42 -77.19 59.17
CA ILE A 1049 -18.83 -77.70 57.84
C ILE A 1049 -19.18 -76.53 56.91
N SER A 1050 -18.47 -76.43 55.79
CA SER A 1050 -18.73 -75.48 54.70
C SER A 1050 -19.28 -76.23 53.49
N LEU A 1051 -20.16 -75.58 52.73
CA LEU A 1051 -20.86 -76.16 51.60
C LEU A 1051 -20.72 -75.26 50.37
N LEU A 1052 -20.17 -75.81 49.31
CA LEU A 1052 -19.95 -75.14 48.05
C LEU A 1052 -20.66 -75.91 46.94
N ILE A 1053 -21.62 -75.27 46.28
CA ILE A 1053 -22.52 -75.96 45.33
C ILE A 1053 -22.55 -75.20 44.02
N ALA A 1054 -22.26 -75.87 42.90
CA ALA A 1054 -22.51 -75.35 41.56
C ALA A 1054 -23.90 -75.75 41.07
N VAL A 1055 -24.68 -74.77 40.62
CA VAL A 1055 -26.09 -74.99 40.20
C VAL A 1055 -26.34 -74.30 38.85
N PRO A 1056 -27.10 -74.90 37.92
CA PRO A 1056 -27.55 -74.22 36.73
C PRO A 1056 -28.68 -73.23 37.09
N PRO A 1057 -28.84 -72.12 36.37
CA PRO A 1057 -29.86 -71.11 36.70
C PRO A 1057 -31.30 -71.64 36.69
N VAL A 1058 -31.64 -72.53 35.74
CA VAL A 1058 -32.93 -73.25 35.72
C VAL A 1058 -33.12 -74.10 36.99
N PHE A 1059 -32.00 -74.65 37.50
CA PHE A 1059 -31.82 -75.29 38.80
C PHE A 1059 -32.49 -74.52 39.93
N LEU A 1060 -31.94 -73.32 40.13
CA LEU A 1060 -32.31 -72.44 41.21
C LEU A 1060 -33.78 -72.08 41.13
N ARG A 1061 -34.27 -71.63 39.97
CA ARG A 1061 -35.65 -71.15 39.79
C ARG A 1061 -36.72 -72.23 40.01
N SER A 1062 -36.50 -73.44 39.53
CA SER A 1062 -37.56 -74.45 39.37
C SER A 1062 -37.92 -75.20 40.65
N ARG A 1063 -37.02 -75.27 41.64
CA ARG A 1063 -37.24 -76.06 42.88
C ARG A 1063 -37.35 -75.18 44.14
N GLY A 1064 -38.49 -74.48 44.27
CA GLY A 1064 -38.78 -73.56 45.38
C GLY A 1064 -38.92 -74.18 46.77
N ASP A 1065 -39.34 -75.45 46.87
CA ASP A 1065 -39.67 -76.14 48.13
C ASP A 1065 -38.62 -77.19 48.57
N HIS A 1066 -37.37 -77.05 48.12
CA HIS A 1066 -36.29 -78.04 48.31
C HIS A 1066 -35.14 -77.53 49.20
N TRP A 1067 -34.09 -78.34 49.44
CA TRP A 1067 -32.84 -77.88 50.07
C TRP A 1067 -32.22 -76.65 49.37
N VAL A 1068 -32.53 -76.45 48.08
CA VAL A 1068 -32.20 -75.26 47.28
C VAL A 1068 -32.71 -73.96 47.93
N GLN A 1069 -33.85 -73.99 48.63
CA GLN A 1069 -34.37 -72.83 49.36
C GLN A 1069 -33.46 -72.45 50.54
N GLN A 1070 -32.87 -73.43 51.23
CA GLN A 1070 -31.95 -73.18 52.34
C GLN A 1070 -30.64 -72.55 51.83
N VAL A 1071 -30.18 -72.98 50.64
CA VAL A 1071 -29.04 -72.34 49.97
C VAL A 1071 -29.35 -70.89 49.60
N ARG A 1072 -30.54 -70.58 49.08
CA ARG A 1072 -30.93 -69.17 48.82
C ARG A 1072 -31.02 -68.33 50.10
N ARG A 1073 -31.44 -68.94 51.22
CA ARG A 1073 -31.52 -68.28 52.53
C ARG A 1073 -30.15 -67.87 53.10
N SER A 1074 -29.05 -68.51 52.65
CA SER A 1074 -27.70 -68.06 53.01
C SER A 1074 -27.36 -66.68 52.45
N ARG A 1075 -28.09 -66.24 51.41
CA ARG A 1075 -27.87 -64.99 50.67
C ARG A 1075 -26.42 -64.79 50.22
N THR A 1076 -25.70 -65.89 50.03
CA THR A 1076 -24.28 -65.90 49.64
C THR A 1076 -24.13 -66.73 48.37
N GLY A 1077 -23.65 -66.10 47.30
CA GLY A 1077 -23.55 -66.75 46.00
C GLY A 1077 -22.59 -66.05 45.05
N PHE A 1078 -22.09 -66.80 44.07
CA PHE A 1078 -21.30 -66.32 42.96
C PHE A 1078 -22.04 -66.59 41.65
N LEU A 1079 -22.53 -65.53 41.03
CA LEU A 1079 -23.41 -65.61 39.86
C LEU A 1079 -22.59 -65.35 38.61
N LEU A 1080 -22.37 -66.38 37.79
CA LEU A 1080 -21.56 -66.34 36.59
C LEU A 1080 -22.36 -65.87 35.38
N GLY A 1081 -21.75 -65.01 34.55
CA GLY A 1081 -22.34 -64.54 33.30
C GLY A 1081 -23.75 -63.97 33.47
N GLU A 1082 -24.67 -64.35 32.57
CA GLU A 1082 -26.05 -63.86 32.55
C GLU A 1082 -26.85 -64.17 33.82
N CYS A 1083 -26.45 -65.17 34.62
CA CYS A 1083 -27.12 -65.49 35.88
C CYS A 1083 -27.01 -64.35 36.89
N ALA A 1084 -25.98 -63.51 36.81
CA ALA A 1084 -25.83 -62.35 37.69
C ALA A 1084 -26.92 -61.29 37.48
N GLU A 1085 -27.47 -61.19 36.27
CA GLU A 1085 -28.60 -60.30 35.97
C GLU A 1085 -29.92 -60.97 36.27
N GLN A 1086 -30.03 -62.24 35.86
CA GLN A 1086 -31.30 -62.94 35.85
C GLN A 1086 -31.69 -63.45 37.25
N ASP A 1087 -30.72 -63.82 38.09
CA ASP A 1087 -30.93 -64.60 39.33
C ASP A 1087 -30.40 -63.94 40.62
N ALA A 1088 -29.92 -62.69 40.56
CA ALA A 1088 -29.38 -62.00 41.75
C ALA A 1088 -30.44 -61.68 42.83
N ASP A 1089 -31.69 -61.48 42.41
CA ASP A 1089 -32.83 -61.30 43.29
C ASP A 1089 -33.07 -62.51 44.21
N LEU A 1090 -32.76 -63.71 43.73
CA LEU A 1090 -32.86 -64.96 44.49
C LEU A 1090 -31.94 -64.99 45.71
N PHE A 1091 -30.87 -64.17 45.72
CA PHE A 1091 -29.93 -64.04 46.83
C PHE A 1091 -30.14 -62.75 47.64
N GLY A 1092 -31.25 -62.03 47.43
CA GLY A 1092 -31.61 -60.82 48.18
C GLY A 1092 -31.08 -59.51 47.59
N VAL A 1093 -30.47 -59.55 46.40
CA VAL A 1093 -30.00 -58.36 45.70
C VAL A 1093 -31.11 -57.87 44.76
N TYR A 1094 -32.03 -57.06 45.30
CA TYR A 1094 -33.23 -56.57 44.59
C TYR A 1094 -32.99 -55.41 43.60
N SER A 1095 -31.73 -55.14 43.28
CA SER A 1095 -31.36 -54.14 42.28
C SER A 1095 -29.94 -54.37 41.84
N THR A 1096 -29.76 -55.11 40.74
CA THR A 1096 -28.53 -55.09 39.98
C THR A 1096 -28.85 -55.55 38.57
N SER A 1097 -28.54 -54.74 37.56
CA SER A 1097 -28.03 -55.29 36.31
C SER A 1097 -26.52 -55.19 36.43
N PRO A 1098 -25.84 -56.18 37.04
CA PRO A 1098 -24.40 -56.26 36.93
C PRO A 1098 -24.16 -56.79 35.52
N SER A 1099 -24.06 -55.89 34.53
CA SER A 1099 -23.66 -56.30 33.19
C SER A 1099 -22.27 -56.94 33.34
N VAL A 1100 -22.23 -58.27 33.34
CA VAL A 1100 -21.01 -59.04 33.50
C VAL A 1100 -20.13 -58.68 32.33
N TYR A 1101 -19.16 -57.79 32.57
CA TYR A 1101 -18.19 -57.31 31.59
C TYR A 1101 -17.69 -58.50 30.78
N GLN A 1102 -17.81 -58.44 29.45
CA GLN A 1102 -17.42 -59.47 28.46
C GLN A 1102 -17.40 -60.90 29.01
N GLN A 1103 -18.41 -61.72 28.70
CA GLN A 1103 -18.53 -63.12 29.15
C GLN A 1103 -17.15 -63.82 29.21
N GLY A 1104 -16.63 -63.93 30.42
CA GLY A 1104 -15.35 -64.55 30.73
C GLY A 1104 -15.61 -65.80 31.55
N ILE A 1105 -14.93 -66.90 31.19
CA ILE A 1105 -15.04 -68.14 31.96
C ILE A 1105 -14.54 -67.85 33.38
N GLY A 1106 -15.38 -68.15 34.39
CA GLY A 1106 -15.08 -67.89 35.80
C GLY A 1106 -15.29 -66.43 36.25
N ARG A 1107 -15.90 -65.58 35.42
CA ARG A 1107 -16.26 -64.20 35.77
C ARG A 1107 -17.70 -64.11 36.26
N GLY A 1108 -17.90 -63.53 37.43
CA GLY A 1108 -19.23 -63.45 38.03
C GLY A 1108 -19.36 -62.39 39.12
N LEU A 1109 -20.60 -62.17 39.53
CA LEU A 1109 -20.95 -61.29 40.65
C LEU A 1109 -20.84 -62.05 41.97
N LEU A 1110 -20.04 -61.53 42.90
CA LEU A 1110 -20.01 -62.02 44.27
C LEU A 1110 -21.09 -61.32 45.11
N VAL A 1111 -21.97 -62.12 45.69
CA VAL A 1111 -22.99 -61.71 46.65
C VAL A 1111 -22.66 -62.34 48.00
N GLN A 1112 -22.60 -61.53 49.04
CA GLN A 1112 -22.41 -61.97 50.43
C GLN A 1112 -23.43 -61.28 51.32
N ASP A 1113 -24.11 -62.05 52.17
CA ASP A 1113 -25.14 -61.57 53.10
C ASP A 1113 -26.27 -60.76 52.44
N GLY A 1114 -26.57 -61.05 51.17
CA GLY A 1114 -27.56 -60.33 50.37
C GLY A 1114 -27.10 -58.97 49.85
N VAL A 1115 -25.80 -58.70 49.92
CA VAL A 1115 -25.16 -57.49 49.41
C VAL A 1115 -24.17 -57.86 48.31
N SER A 1116 -24.27 -57.17 47.17
CA SER A 1116 -23.29 -57.28 46.08
C SER A 1116 -21.93 -56.74 46.54
N GLN A 1117 -20.90 -57.59 46.50
CA GLN A 1117 -19.52 -57.23 46.83
C GLN A 1117 -18.74 -56.71 45.61
N GLY A 1118 -19.19 -57.08 44.40
CA GLY A 1118 -18.61 -56.67 43.12
C GLY A 1118 -18.37 -57.84 42.17
N ILE A 1119 -17.90 -57.52 40.96
CA ILE A 1119 -17.54 -58.52 39.96
C ILE A 1119 -16.15 -59.06 40.28
N VAL A 1120 -15.99 -60.38 40.19
CA VAL A 1120 -14.75 -61.10 40.46
C VAL A 1120 -14.39 -61.95 39.24
N GLN A 1121 -13.11 -62.00 38.92
CA GLN A 1121 -12.55 -63.03 38.06
C GLN A 1121 -11.93 -64.10 38.95
N ALA A 1122 -12.47 -65.31 38.91
CA ALA A 1122 -11.88 -66.44 39.64
C ALA A 1122 -10.53 -66.84 39.01
N GLY A 1123 -9.63 -67.35 39.86
CA GLY A 1123 -8.39 -67.96 39.41
C GLY A 1123 -8.68 -69.27 38.66
N SER A 1124 -8.04 -69.48 37.52
CA SER A 1124 -8.03 -70.75 36.81
C SER A 1124 -6.84 -71.57 37.30
N SER A 1125 -7.12 -72.77 37.80
CA SER A 1125 -6.08 -73.78 37.97
C SER A 1125 -5.62 -74.24 36.57
N ALA A 1126 -4.32 -74.52 36.41
CA ALA A 1126 -3.79 -75.18 35.21
C ALA A 1126 -3.53 -76.66 35.51
N MET A 1127 -4.36 -77.29 36.34
CA MET A 1127 -4.24 -78.71 36.67
C MET A 1127 -5.08 -79.54 35.70
N PRO A 1128 -4.55 -80.63 35.13
CA PRO A 1128 -5.36 -81.56 34.35
C PRO A 1128 -6.39 -82.20 35.30
N SER A 1129 -7.63 -82.29 34.83
CA SER A 1129 -8.74 -83.10 35.36
C SER A 1129 -8.38 -83.92 36.61
N LEU A 1130 -8.92 -83.51 37.76
CA LEU A 1130 -8.96 -84.31 38.98
C LEU A 1130 -9.61 -85.68 38.68
N SER A 1131 -8.81 -86.67 38.30
CA SER A 1131 -9.11 -88.07 38.55
C SER A 1131 -8.81 -88.31 40.03
N ILE A 1132 -9.85 -88.19 40.84
CA ILE A 1132 -9.83 -88.63 42.25
C ILE A 1132 -9.80 -90.17 42.22
N VAL A 1133 -8.76 -90.75 42.83
CA VAL A 1133 -8.66 -92.18 43.15
C VAL A 1133 -9.26 -92.41 44.52
#